data_AF-A0A2T9JI90-F1
#
_entry.id   AF-A0A2T9JI90-F1
#
_cell.length_a   1.000
_cell.length_b   1.000
_cell.length_c   1.000
_cell.angle_alpha   90.00
_cell.angle_beta   90.00
_cell.angle_gamma   90.00
#
_symmetry.space_group_name_H-M   'P 1'
#
loop_
_entity.id
_entity.type
_entity.pdbx_description
1 polymer ?
#
loop_
_entity_poly.entity_id
_entity_poly.type
_entity_poly.pdbx_seq_one_letter_code
_entity_poly.pdbx_strand_id
1 'polypeptide(L)'
;MPEPSHSPRGGRVILTYGRSLMALVIARSLAQRGVEVIGCDDVDLTVMSFSKHVKETFTVAPWRRRPEDFLDDLEAAVRDYAPTDDRPYVLMPVFGEVELIARHRRRFEPTIKVAAPTWKSIDLVHPKDHLAKLVENARLPAPRTLVVGGPAVLAKAASSLSYPLIVKPSDGAGGRGVSSASSPEEAAALVDALGYDTKPLLQEMVPGEDFCVAVLARKGELAAMMAYRNLTTFPRKAGAGAVRETVDAEPFRQAVEQALAATGWDGLAELDFRWSGRAQDSPKLIEVNARFWAGIFHSIQTAVDFPWLLYQQTIGAPLDKVGEPQIGARTKTPGVWLLAAVEDVAATAPQLSAAKDAWREIRRRLSAGELSGLRRHLAAATGVASVGEIVDQFRAALAHGQSVPDEFSDDDDPLIGLGALFVLSSLVKHGKLPDELTYEAKAEMIEVVARKGRGRPTIGVTLPDRGDTLPWLAMKLAIWLAGGRAVRVTAKAPRDPRTIDGLVFGGGSDIYPLTFEGRPKDGYRYDLARGDMEASWGLAARRHGLPVLGVCRGAQMLNVIAGGTLHMDLSSFQGADLTPNWWEPLTVRKPVKLRKRSRLAAIVGKDRLMVNIIHQQAIDRVGAGLVVAAREPNGIIQAIEDPSRPFWIGVQYHPELMIYRKTHRQLFRALVEAARDGRARPSEKM
;
A
#
# COMPACT_ATOMS: atom_id res chain seq x y z
N MET A 1 -50.13 -27.84 6.95
CA MET A 1 -49.59 -26.95 5.90
C MET A 1 -48.14 -26.69 6.27
N PRO A 2 -47.16 -26.96 5.40
CA PRO A 2 -45.78 -26.57 5.70
C PRO A 2 -45.69 -25.05 5.71
N GLU A 3 -45.01 -24.48 6.70
CA GLU A 3 -44.77 -23.04 6.81
C GLU A 3 -44.05 -22.53 5.54
N PRO A 4 -44.42 -21.36 5.01
CA PRO A 4 -43.71 -20.79 3.88
C PRO A 4 -42.28 -20.48 4.30
N SER A 5 -41.30 -21.12 3.65
CA SER A 5 -39.88 -20.78 3.79
C SER A 5 -39.67 -19.34 3.33
N HIS A 6 -39.67 -18.40 4.27
CA HIS A 6 -39.33 -17.01 4.03
C HIS A 6 -37.81 -16.87 3.84
N SER A 7 -37.27 -17.45 2.75
CA SER A 7 -35.97 -17.00 2.26
C SER A 7 -36.16 -15.55 1.78
N PRO A 8 -35.41 -14.56 2.29
CA PRO A 8 -35.51 -13.19 1.83
C PRO A 8 -35.37 -13.13 0.31
N ARG A 9 -36.22 -12.34 -0.36
CA ARG A 9 -36.10 -12.12 -1.81
C ARG A 9 -34.66 -11.71 -2.12
N GLY A 10 -34.04 -12.38 -3.10
CA GLY A 10 -32.77 -11.95 -3.66
C GLY A 10 -32.85 -10.47 -4.04
N GLY A 11 -31.87 -9.67 -3.61
CA GLY A 11 -31.82 -8.24 -3.86
C GLY A 11 -30.62 -7.83 -4.68
N ARG A 12 -30.27 -6.55 -4.62
CA ARG A 12 -29.04 -6.00 -5.18
C ARG A 12 -28.30 -5.19 -4.11
N VAL A 13 -27.00 -5.38 -4.00
CA VAL A 13 -26.13 -4.65 -3.08
C VAL A 13 -25.01 -3.98 -3.86
N ILE A 14 -24.77 -2.70 -3.57
CA ILE A 14 -23.50 -2.02 -3.87
C ILE A 14 -22.60 -2.16 -2.65
N LEU A 15 -21.44 -2.81 -2.82
CA LEU A 15 -20.37 -2.89 -1.82
C LEU A 15 -19.25 -1.91 -2.16
N THR A 16 -18.85 -1.09 -1.19
CA THR A 16 -17.69 -0.21 -1.33
C THR A 16 -16.40 -0.93 -0.92
N TYR A 17 -15.25 -0.30 -1.20
CA TYR A 17 -13.93 -0.78 -0.77
C TYR A 17 -13.59 -2.18 -1.29
N GLY A 18 -13.89 -2.39 -2.57
CA GLY A 18 -13.75 -3.68 -3.26
C GLY A 18 -12.33 -4.22 -3.36
N ARG A 19 -11.30 -3.42 -3.01
CA ARG A 19 -9.91 -3.89 -2.89
C ARG A 19 -9.66 -4.85 -1.73
N SER A 20 -10.54 -4.89 -0.74
CA SER A 20 -10.32 -5.62 0.52
C SER A 20 -10.79 -7.07 0.47
N LEU A 21 -10.11 -7.96 1.21
CA LEU A 21 -10.59 -9.34 1.40
C LEU A 21 -11.91 -9.37 2.21
N MET A 22 -12.15 -8.37 3.06
CA MET A 22 -13.45 -8.19 3.75
C MET A 22 -14.59 -8.07 2.74
N ALA A 23 -14.44 -7.18 1.74
CA ALA A 23 -15.45 -6.98 0.70
C ALA A 23 -15.69 -8.25 -0.13
N LEU A 24 -14.64 -9.03 -0.43
CA LEU A 24 -14.77 -10.33 -1.10
C LEU A 24 -15.59 -11.32 -0.26
N VAL A 25 -15.28 -11.45 1.03
CA VAL A 25 -15.99 -12.36 1.94
C VAL A 25 -17.46 -11.97 2.09
N ILE A 26 -17.74 -10.67 2.21
CA ILE A 26 -19.10 -10.12 2.23
C ILE A 26 -19.84 -10.44 0.92
N ALA A 27 -19.19 -10.19 -0.23
CA ALA A 27 -19.77 -10.46 -1.54
C ALA A 27 -20.16 -11.94 -1.71
N ARG A 28 -19.30 -12.87 -1.30
CA ARG A 28 -19.58 -14.31 -1.32
C ARG A 28 -20.80 -14.67 -0.47
N SER A 29 -20.83 -14.23 0.80
CA SER A 29 -21.94 -14.51 1.72
C SER A 29 -23.28 -14.08 1.13
N LEU A 30 -23.34 -12.86 0.57
CA LEU A 30 -24.55 -12.30 -0.02
C LEU A 30 -24.94 -13.02 -1.32
N ALA A 31 -23.98 -13.24 -2.22
CA ALA A 31 -24.22 -13.88 -3.52
C ALA A 31 -24.70 -15.33 -3.39
N GLN A 32 -24.14 -16.10 -2.44
CA GLN A 32 -24.59 -17.46 -2.14
C GLN A 32 -26.05 -17.53 -1.68
N ARG A 33 -26.59 -16.40 -1.19
CA ARG A 33 -28.00 -16.24 -0.78
C ARG A 33 -28.85 -15.54 -1.83
N GLY A 34 -28.36 -15.46 -3.07
CA GLY A 34 -29.10 -14.93 -4.21
C GLY A 34 -29.15 -13.39 -4.28
N VAL A 35 -28.30 -12.69 -3.54
CA VAL A 35 -28.16 -11.23 -3.66
C VAL A 35 -27.19 -10.89 -4.78
N GLU A 36 -27.61 -10.05 -5.72
CA GLU A 36 -26.74 -9.54 -6.78
C GLU A 36 -25.75 -8.51 -6.21
N VAL A 37 -24.44 -8.76 -6.34
CA VAL A 37 -23.40 -7.89 -5.78
C VAL A 37 -22.71 -7.07 -6.86
N ILE A 38 -22.61 -5.77 -6.65
CA ILE A 38 -21.86 -4.81 -7.46
C ILE A 38 -20.79 -4.19 -6.56
N GLY A 39 -19.52 -4.19 -6.98
CA GLY A 39 -18.41 -3.64 -6.21
C GLY A 39 -17.98 -2.25 -6.67
N CYS A 40 -17.42 -1.44 -5.78
CA CYS A 40 -16.74 -0.20 -6.18
C CYS A 40 -15.51 0.12 -5.33
N ASP A 41 -14.60 0.88 -5.92
CA ASP A 41 -13.36 1.32 -5.29
C ASP A 41 -12.77 2.53 -6.03
N ASP A 42 -11.77 3.22 -5.47
CA ASP A 42 -11.04 4.30 -6.15
C ASP A 42 -9.89 3.81 -7.05
N VAL A 43 -9.83 2.49 -7.27
CA VAL A 43 -9.00 1.85 -8.31
C VAL A 43 -9.85 0.93 -9.17
N ASP A 44 -9.49 0.89 -10.46
CA ASP A 44 -10.23 0.21 -11.52
C ASP A 44 -10.30 -1.32 -11.38
N LEU A 45 -9.22 -1.94 -10.91
CA LEU A 45 -9.13 -3.41 -10.79
C LEU A 45 -8.86 -3.80 -9.34
N THR A 46 -9.76 -4.62 -8.77
CA THR A 46 -9.76 -5.02 -7.36
C THR A 46 -9.89 -6.53 -7.20
N VAL A 47 -9.83 -7.05 -5.97
CA VAL A 47 -10.07 -8.48 -5.72
C VAL A 47 -11.50 -8.88 -6.08
N MET A 48 -12.48 -7.99 -5.86
CA MET A 48 -13.87 -8.22 -6.28
C MET A 48 -14.03 -8.35 -7.79
N SER A 49 -13.21 -7.65 -8.59
CA SER A 49 -13.27 -7.70 -10.06
C SER A 49 -12.95 -9.08 -10.65
N PHE A 50 -12.40 -10.01 -9.85
CA PHE A 50 -12.06 -11.37 -10.26
C PHE A 50 -12.98 -12.45 -9.68
N SER A 51 -13.98 -12.08 -8.87
CA SER A 51 -14.85 -13.05 -8.20
C SER A 51 -16.10 -13.34 -9.01
N LYS A 52 -16.45 -14.62 -9.20
CA LYS A 52 -17.73 -15.03 -9.79
C LYS A 52 -18.96 -14.56 -8.99
N HIS A 53 -18.77 -14.22 -7.71
CA HIS A 53 -19.80 -13.72 -6.82
C HIS A 53 -20.10 -12.23 -6.98
N VAL A 54 -19.35 -11.53 -7.84
CA VAL A 54 -19.51 -10.11 -8.13
C VAL A 54 -19.91 -9.97 -9.59
N LYS A 55 -21.06 -9.34 -9.83
CA LYS A 55 -21.60 -9.17 -11.19
C LYS A 55 -20.80 -8.15 -11.99
N GLU A 56 -20.46 -7.04 -11.36
CA GLU A 56 -19.78 -5.90 -11.99
C GLU A 56 -19.03 -5.06 -10.95
N THR A 57 -18.01 -4.33 -11.39
CA THR A 57 -17.32 -3.34 -10.57
C THR A 57 -17.18 -2.00 -11.28
N PHE A 58 -17.27 -0.88 -10.55
CA PHE A 58 -17.05 0.47 -11.08
C PHE A 58 -16.07 1.29 -10.23
N THR A 59 -15.52 2.35 -10.81
CA THR A 59 -14.56 3.25 -10.13
C THR A 59 -15.27 4.49 -9.59
N VAL A 60 -14.90 4.90 -8.38
CA VAL A 60 -15.32 6.16 -7.74
C VAL A 60 -14.12 7.04 -7.37
N ALA A 61 -14.32 8.32 -7.11
CA ALA A 61 -13.25 9.17 -6.62
C ALA A 61 -12.74 8.73 -5.21
N PRO A 62 -11.47 9.01 -4.87
CA PRO A 62 -10.92 8.67 -3.57
C PRO A 62 -11.57 9.48 -2.43
N TRP A 63 -12.43 8.83 -1.64
CA TRP A 63 -13.25 9.46 -0.58
C TRP A 63 -12.46 10.31 0.43
N ARG A 64 -11.23 9.91 0.79
CA ARG A 64 -10.38 10.68 1.72
C ARG A 64 -9.84 11.98 1.14
N ARG A 65 -9.68 12.06 -0.20
CA ARG A 65 -9.03 13.18 -0.88
C ARG A 65 -10.01 14.08 -1.62
N ARG A 66 -11.07 13.48 -2.14
CA ARG A 66 -12.13 14.13 -2.93
C ARG A 66 -13.48 13.59 -2.44
N PRO A 67 -13.91 13.96 -1.22
CA PRO A 67 -15.12 13.41 -0.60
C PRO A 67 -16.39 13.78 -1.37
N GLU A 68 -16.49 14.99 -1.91
CA GLU A 68 -17.66 15.39 -2.70
C GLU A 68 -17.71 14.66 -4.04
N ASP A 69 -16.61 14.62 -4.80
CA ASP A 69 -16.52 13.81 -6.03
C ASP A 69 -16.89 12.34 -5.77
N PHE A 70 -16.48 11.78 -4.63
CA PHE A 70 -16.82 10.39 -4.26
C PHE A 70 -18.33 10.22 -4.04
N LEU A 71 -18.97 11.17 -3.34
CA LEU A 71 -20.41 11.14 -3.12
C LEU A 71 -21.17 11.32 -4.43
N ASP A 72 -20.69 12.20 -5.33
CA ASP A 72 -21.29 12.45 -6.64
C ASP A 72 -21.20 11.21 -7.55
N ASP A 73 -20.02 10.60 -7.63
CA ASP A 73 -19.79 9.35 -8.38
C ASP A 73 -20.66 8.22 -7.84
N LEU A 74 -20.73 8.06 -6.52
CA LEU A 74 -21.53 7.02 -5.86
C LEU A 74 -23.04 7.26 -6.06
N GLU A 75 -23.51 8.50 -5.99
CA GLU A 75 -24.91 8.85 -6.22
C GLU A 75 -25.32 8.62 -7.68
N ALA A 76 -24.44 8.92 -8.63
CA ALA A 76 -24.63 8.58 -10.05
C ALA A 76 -24.76 7.07 -10.23
N ALA A 77 -23.82 6.29 -9.68
CA ALA A 77 -23.85 4.84 -9.78
C ALA A 77 -25.10 4.24 -9.10
N VAL A 78 -25.57 4.80 -7.98
CA VAL A 78 -26.82 4.37 -7.32
C VAL A 78 -28.03 4.54 -8.25
N ARG A 79 -28.07 5.59 -9.08
CA ARG A 79 -29.12 5.74 -10.09
C ARG A 79 -28.95 4.75 -11.23
N ASP A 80 -27.73 4.62 -11.75
CA ASP A 80 -27.43 3.80 -12.93
C ASP A 80 -27.65 2.30 -12.66
N TYR A 81 -27.35 1.84 -11.45
CA TYR A 81 -27.52 0.46 -11.02
C TYR A 81 -28.84 0.22 -10.26
N ALA A 82 -29.77 1.17 -10.25
CA ALA A 82 -31.09 0.94 -9.67
C ALA A 82 -31.78 -0.25 -10.36
N PRO A 83 -32.36 -1.19 -9.60
CA PRO A 83 -33.12 -2.28 -10.20
C PRO A 83 -34.36 -1.75 -10.92
N THR A 84 -34.71 -2.39 -12.03
CA THR A 84 -35.95 -2.10 -12.77
C THR A 84 -37.17 -2.82 -12.19
N ASP A 85 -36.97 -3.62 -11.14
CA ASP A 85 -37.98 -4.37 -10.42
C ASP A 85 -37.97 -4.02 -8.92
N ASP A 86 -38.95 -4.54 -8.17
CA ASP A 86 -39.12 -4.23 -6.73
C ASP A 86 -38.16 -4.99 -5.80
N ARG A 87 -37.02 -5.48 -6.32
CA ARG A 87 -36.06 -6.19 -5.47
C ARG A 87 -35.44 -5.22 -4.46
N PRO A 88 -35.10 -5.68 -3.24
CA PRO A 88 -34.41 -4.82 -2.28
C PRO A 88 -33.10 -4.29 -2.86
N TYR A 89 -32.84 -2.99 -2.67
CA TYR A 89 -31.62 -2.34 -3.15
C TYR A 89 -30.90 -1.67 -1.99
N VAL A 90 -29.64 -2.05 -1.78
CA VAL A 90 -28.88 -1.71 -0.56
C VAL A 90 -27.47 -1.20 -0.88
N LEU A 91 -27.07 -0.09 -0.27
CA LEU A 91 -25.70 0.41 -0.24
C LEU A 91 -25.06 -0.08 1.05
N MET A 92 -24.03 -0.92 0.95
CA MET A 92 -23.36 -1.50 2.11
C MET A 92 -21.89 -1.05 2.15
N PRO A 93 -21.58 0.01 2.94
CA PRO A 93 -20.22 0.47 3.09
C PRO A 93 -19.37 -0.50 3.92
N VAL A 94 -18.12 -0.72 3.51
CA VAL A 94 -17.27 -1.77 4.11
C VAL A 94 -16.27 -1.21 5.12
N PHE A 95 -15.64 -0.07 4.83
CA PHE A 95 -14.53 0.46 5.64
C PHE A 95 -14.79 1.91 6.09
N GLY A 96 -13.76 2.75 6.14
CA GLY A 96 -13.83 4.10 6.73
C GLY A 96 -14.76 5.08 6.02
N GLU A 97 -15.12 4.83 4.77
CA GLU A 97 -16.09 5.62 4.01
C GLU A 97 -17.51 5.56 4.60
N VAL A 98 -17.79 4.61 5.50
CA VAL A 98 -19.07 4.50 6.22
C VAL A 98 -19.47 5.80 6.89
N GLU A 99 -18.52 6.52 7.49
CA GLU A 99 -18.81 7.77 8.20
C GLU A 99 -19.28 8.87 7.24
N LEU A 100 -18.58 9.00 6.11
CA LEU A 100 -18.89 9.97 5.07
C LEU A 100 -20.28 9.69 4.47
N ILE A 101 -20.56 8.42 4.18
CA ILE A 101 -21.85 7.97 3.64
C ILE A 101 -22.96 8.17 4.69
N ALA A 102 -22.74 7.81 5.95
CA ALA A 102 -23.72 7.96 7.03
C ALA A 102 -24.08 9.44 7.28
N ARG A 103 -23.11 10.35 7.17
CA ARG A 103 -23.33 11.79 7.28
C ARG A 103 -24.17 12.34 6.13
N HIS A 104 -24.04 11.76 4.93
CA HIS A 104 -24.75 12.18 3.72
C HIS A 104 -25.86 11.19 3.32
N ARG A 105 -26.34 10.39 4.26
CA ARG A 105 -27.30 9.29 4.05
C ARG A 105 -28.54 9.71 3.23
N ARG A 106 -29.00 10.95 3.44
CA ARG A 106 -30.15 11.54 2.72
C ARG A 106 -29.95 11.68 1.21
N ARG A 107 -28.71 11.68 0.71
CA ARG A 107 -28.41 11.68 -0.74
C ARG A 107 -28.79 10.34 -1.40
N PHE A 108 -28.75 9.25 -0.64
CA PHE A 108 -28.88 7.89 -1.16
C PHE A 108 -30.25 7.26 -0.86
N GLU A 109 -30.80 7.48 0.34
CA GLU A 109 -32.05 6.84 0.79
C GLU A 109 -33.31 7.07 -0.05
N PRO A 110 -33.44 8.13 -0.89
CA PRO A 110 -34.53 8.19 -1.86
C PRO A 110 -34.54 7.06 -2.89
N THR A 111 -33.39 6.41 -3.13
CA THR A 111 -33.21 5.39 -4.17
C THR A 111 -32.72 4.05 -3.61
N ILE A 112 -31.84 4.06 -2.60
CA ILE A 112 -31.19 2.86 -2.07
C ILE A 112 -31.12 2.89 -0.55
N LYS A 113 -31.36 1.76 0.13
CA LYS A 113 -31.25 1.69 1.60
C LYS A 113 -29.79 1.61 2.03
N VAL A 114 -29.37 2.41 2.99
CA VAL A 114 -27.98 2.40 3.49
C VAL A 114 -27.84 1.42 4.67
N ALA A 115 -27.04 0.38 4.49
CA ALA A 115 -26.70 -0.63 5.50
C ALA A 115 -25.54 -0.15 6.39
N ALA A 116 -25.78 0.91 7.17
CA ALA A 116 -24.81 1.47 8.10
C ALA A 116 -25.50 2.09 9.32
N PRO A 117 -24.78 2.24 10.45
CA PRO A 117 -25.26 3.05 11.57
C PRO A 117 -25.50 4.51 11.21
N THR A 118 -26.33 5.19 12.00
CA THR A 118 -26.59 6.61 11.78
C THR A 118 -25.35 7.44 12.14
N TRP A 119 -25.14 8.55 11.43
CA TRP A 119 -24.04 9.49 11.77
C TRP A 119 -24.09 9.93 13.24
N LYS A 120 -25.29 10.14 13.79
CA LYS A 120 -25.47 10.51 15.20
C LYS A 120 -24.88 9.46 16.15
N SER A 121 -25.10 8.18 15.88
CA SER A 121 -24.55 7.10 16.72
C SER A 121 -23.03 6.98 16.53
N ILE A 122 -22.55 7.08 15.28
CA ILE A 122 -21.12 7.01 14.94
C ILE A 122 -20.34 8.15 15.62
N ASP A 123 -20.85 9.38 15.56
CA ASP A 123 -20.21 10.56 16.15
C ASP A 123 -20.06 10.47 17.67
N LEU A 124 -20.88 9.66 18.36
CA LEU A 124 -20.75 9.43 19.80
C LEU A 124 -19.54 8.54 20.16
N VAL A 125 -19.01 7.76 19.21
CA VAL A 125 -18.02 6.71 19.51
C VAL A 125 -16.75 6.77 18.67
N HIS A 126 -16.79 7.28 17.44
CA HIS A 126 -15.62 7.25 16.56
C HIS A 126 -14.55 8.26 16.97
N PRO A 127 -14.86 9.56 17.18
CA PRO A 127 -13.92 10.45 17.85
C PRO A 127 -13.67 9.93 19.27
N LYS A 128 -12.42 9.63 19.60
CA LYS A 128 -12.08 9.02 20.89
C LYS A 128 -12.37 9.95 22.08
N ASP A 129 -12.41 11.27 21.85
CA ASP A 129 -12.84 12.24 22.87
C ASP A 129 -14.36 12.20 23.09
N HIS A 130 -15.15 11.86 22.08
CA HIS A 130 -16.59 11.63 22.23
C HIS A 130 -16.86 10.30 22.94
N LEU A 131 -16.14 9.23 22.57
CA LEU A 131 -16.21 7.94 23.26
C LEU A 131 -15.86 8.08 24.75
N ALA A 132 -14.82 8.85 25.08
CA ALA A 132 -14.44 9.09 26.47
C ALA A 132 -15.58 9.75 27.28
N LYS A 133 -16.29 10.72 26.68
CA LYS A 133 -17.47 11.35 27.30
C LYS A 133 -18.64 10.38 27.42
N LEU A 134 -18.89 9.57 26.40
CA LEU A 134 -19.94 8.56 26.42
C LEU A 134 -19.69 7.55 27.54
N VAL A 135 -18.46 7.07 27.67
CA VAL A 135 -18.02 6.16 28.73
C VAL A 135 -18.32 6.72 30.11
N GLU A 136 -18.00 7.99 30.36
CA GLU A 136 -18.24 8.65 31.64
C GLU A 136 -19.74 8.80 31.91
N ASN A 137 -20.49 9.33 30.95
CA ASN A 137 -21.93 9.59 31.09
C ASN A 137 -22.74 8.31 31.26
N ALA A 138 -22.42 7.28 30.47
CA ALA A 138 -23.09 6.00 30.52
C ALA A 138 -22.54 5.10 31.62
N ARG A 139 -21.41 5.43 32.29
CA ARG A 139 -20.71 4.58 33.27
C ARG A 139 -20.29 3.23 32.69
N LEU A 140 -19.75 3.23 31.47
CA LEU A 140 -19.24 2.04 30.82
C LEU A 140 -17.93 1.58 31.48
N PRO A 141 -17.68 0.26 31.60
CA PRO A 141 -16.42 -0.24 32.09
C PRO A 141 -15.34 0.01 31.03
N ALA A 142 -14.50 1.01 31.25
CA ALA A 142 -13.43 1.44 30.33
C ALA A 142 -12.29 2.10 31.13
N PRO A 143 -11.06 2.19 30.60
CA PRO A 143 -10.01 2.94 31.25
C PRO A 143 -10.34 4.42 31.35
N ARG A 144 -9.95 5.04 32.47
CA ARG A 144 -10.13 6.47 32.63
C ARG A 144 -9.35 7.21 31.54
N THR A 145 -10.02 8.11 30.85
CA THR A 145 -9.50 8.83 29.69
C THR A 145 -9.78 10.31 29.84
N LEU A 146 -8.76 11.15 29.69
CA LEU A 146 -8.85 12.60 29.81
C LEU A 146 -8.47 13.28 28.50
N VAL A 147 -9.29 14.24 28.07
CA VAL A 147 -8.99 15.10 26.92
C VAL A 147 -8.11 16.25 27.35
N VAL A 148 -6.95 16.38 26.73
CA VAL A 148 -5.96 17.39 27.06
C VAL A 148 -6.09 18.57 26.10
N GLY A 149 -6.80 19.62 26.54
CA GLY A 149 -7.01 20.84 25.76
C GLY A 149 -5.97 21.95 25.99
N GLY A 150 -4.98 21.73 26.87
CA GLY A 150 -3.95 22.72 27.17
C GLY A 150 -3.02 22.29 28.32
N PRO A 151 -1.93 23.05 28.57
CA PRO A 151 -0.92 22.72 29.57
C PRO A 151 -1.46 22.58 31.01
N ALA A 152 -2.47 23.38 31.38
CA ALA A 152 -3.09 23.30 32.71
C ALA A 152 -3.86 21.97 32.90
N VAL A 153 -4.53 21.50 31.85
CA VAL A 153 -5.26 20.22 31.87
C VAL A 153 -4.28 19.06 31.88
N LEU A 154 -3.18 19.17 31.13
CA LEU A 154 -2.08 18.20 31.11
C LEU A 154 -1.48 17.99 32.51
N ALA A 155 -1.13 19.08 33.20
CA ALA A 155 -0.56 19.01 34.55
C ALA A 155 -1.51 18.31 35.54
N LYS A 156 -2.81 18.64 35.50
CA LYS A 156 -3.83 18.00 36.34
C LYS A 156 -4.03 16.52 35.98
N ALA A 157 -4.03 16.19 34.69
CA ALA A 157 -4.18 14.82 34.23
C ALA A 157 -2.98 13.97 34.67
N ALA A 158 -1.76 14.48 34.47
CA ALA A 158 -0.50 13.81 34.80
C ALA A 158 -0.35 13.51 36.31
N SER A 159 -0.96 14.32 37.18
CA SER A 159 -0.96 14.10 38.64
C SER A 159 -2.10 13.20 39.13
N SER A 160 -3.13 12.94 38.30
CA SER A 160 -4.36 12.27 38.73
C SER A 160 -4.55 10.85 38.19
N LEU A 161 -3.70 10.43 37.25
CA LEU A 161 -3.72 9.10 36.64
C LEU A 161 -2.47 8.30 37.04
N SER A 162 -2.60 6.99 37.07
CA SER A 162 -1.51 6.06 37.41
C SER A 162 -0.74 5.63 36.16
N TYR A 163 0.60 5.64 36.24
CA TYR A 163 1.48 5.24 35.13
C TYR A 163 1.66 3.72 35.07
N PRO A 164 1.90 3.16 33.87
CA PRO A 164 2.04 3.84 32.58
C PRO A 164 0.69 4.29 31.97
N LEU A 165 0.74 5.37 31.18
CA LEU A 165 -0.39 5.95 30.46
C LEU A 165 -0.25 5.72 28.95
N ILE A 166 -1.37 5.74 28.26
CA ILE A 166 -1.46 5.78 26.81
C ILE A 166 -1.79 7.22 26.37
N VAL A 167 -0.95 7.77 25.50
CA VAL A 167 -1.14 9.04 24.81
C VAL A 167 -1.62 8.76 23.39
N LYS A 168 -2.75 9.31 22.97
CA LYS A 168 -3.31 9.09 21.63
C LYS A 168 -4.09 10.30 21.10
N PRO A 169 -4.14 10.57 19.79
CA PRO A 169 -4.98 11.63 19.23
C PRO A 169 -6.48 11.27 19.33
N SER A 170 -7.33 12.31 19.35
CA SER A 170 -8.79 12.13 19.34
C SER A 170 -9.30 11.45 18.06
N ASP A 171 -8.73 11.81 16.91
CA ASP A 171 -9.06 11.26 15.60
C ASP A 171 -7.94 10.35 15.05
N GLY A 172 -8.31 9.25 14.42
CA GLY A 172 -7.40 8.25 13.85
C GLY A 172 -7.84 6.80 14.09
N ALA A 173 -7.51 5.90 13.17
CA ALA A 173 -7.86 4.47 13.29
C ALA A 173 -6.61 3.59 13.41
N GLY A 174 -6.74 2.44 14.08
CA GLY A 174 -5.74 1.38 14.04
C GLY A 174 -4.41 1.72 14.72
N GLY A 175 -4.44 2.26 15.94
CA GLY A 175 -3.22 2.50 16.73
C GLY A 175 -2.31 3.64 16.25
N ARG A 176 -2.66 4.37 15.18
CA ARG A 176 -1.85 5.49 14.69
C ARG A 176 -1.79 6.63 15.72
N GLY A 177 -0.57 7.01 16.11
CA GLY A 177 -0.34 8.07 17.09
C GLY A 177 -0.56 7.63 18.54
N VAL A 178 -0.73 6.33 18.79
CA VAL A 178 -0.77 5.76 20.14
C VAL A 178 0.67 5.58 20.64
N SER A 179 0.98 6.13 21.80
CA SER A 179 2.29 6.01 22.47
C SER A 179 2.08 5.74 23.95
N SER A 180 2.97 5.01 24.59
CA SER A 180 2.95 4.81 26.05
C SER A 180 3.87 5.82 26.72
N ALA A 181 3.44 6.41 27.82
CA ALA A 181 4.25 7.23 28.71
C ALA A 181 4.38 6.54 30.06
N SER A 182 5.61 6.42 30.57
CA SER A 182 5.91 5.84 31.88
C SER A 182 6.12 6.91 32.96
N SER A 183 6.22 8.19 32.59
CA SER A 183 6.34 9.31 33.52
C SER A 183 5.54 10.55 33.06
N PRO A 184 5.25 11.50 33.98
CA PRO A 184 4.63 12.78 33.65
C PRO A 184 5.36 13.58 32.57
N GLU A 185 6.69 13.57 32.59
CA GLU A 185 7.52 14.29 31.63
C GLU A 185 7.42 13.68 30.23
N GLU A 186 7.40 12.34 30.15
CA GLU A 186 7.19 11.62 28.88
C GLU A 186 5.79 11.87 28.33
N ALA A 187 4.77 11.84 29.19
CA ALA A 187 3.39 12.14 28.80
C ALA A 187 3.26 13.58 28.26
N ALA A 188 3.89 14.55 28.92
CA ALA A 188 3.89 15.93 28.47
C ALA A 188 4.57 16.10 27.10
N ALA A 189 5.75 15.51 26.93
CA ALA A 189 6.48 15.57 25.66
C ALA A 189 5.68 14.96 24.49
N LEU A 190 4.99 13.83 24.73
CA LEU A 190 4.16 13.19 23.72
C LEU A 190 2.91 14.01 23.37
N VAL A 191 2.25 14.62 24.37
CA VAL A 191 1.11 15.51 24.15
C VAL A 191 1.52 16.76 23.36
N ASP A 192 2.63 17.40 23.74
CA ASP A 192 3.14 18.58 23.03
C ASP A 192 3.56 18.22 21.59
N ALA A 193 4.11 17.03 21.37
CA ALA A 193 4.44 16.54 20.03
C ALA A 193 3.20 16.29 19.14
N LEU A 194 2.07 15.89 19.72
CA LEU A 194 0.80 15.76 18.99
C LEU A 194 0.17 17.14 18.72
N GLY A 195 0.36 18.10 19.63
CA GLY A 195 -0.24 19.42 19.58
C GLY A 195 -1.71 19.43 20.04
N TYR A 196 -2.08 20.48 20.76
CA TYR A 196 -3.40 20.60 21.40
C TYR A 196 -4.58 20.67 20.41
N ASP A 197 -4.34 21.11 19.16
CA ASP A 197 -5.35 21.15 18.10
C ASP A 197 -5.90 19.75 17.76
N THR A 198 -5.12 18.69 18.04
CA THR A 198 -5.54 17.30 17.81
C THR A 198 -6.35 16.72 18.98
N LYS A 199 -6.60 17.52 20.03
CA LYS A 199 -7.18 17.11 21.32
C LYS A 199 -6.57 15.80 21.85
N PRO A 200 -5.28 15.79 22.22
CA PRO A 200 -4.63 14.57 22.73
C PRO A 200 -5.38 13.98 23.92
N LEU A 201 -5.39 12.66 24.01
CA LEU A 201 -6.02 11.89 25.06
C LEU A 201 -4.94 11.23 25.92
N LEU A 202 -5.10 11.33 27.24
CA LEU A 202 -4.36 10.54 28.23
C LEU A 202 -5.30 9.48 28.80
N GLN A 203 -4.95 8.21 28.59
CA GLN A 203 -5.76 7.06 28.99
C GLN A 203 -4.94 6.13 29.89
N GLU A 204 -5.55 5.59 30.95
CA GLU A 204 -4.91 4.57 31.78
C GLU A 204 -4.64 3.29 30.98
N MET A 205 -3.47 2.68 31.21
CA MET A 205 -3.16 1.40 30.60
C MET A 205 -3.90 0.27 31.34
N VAL A 206 -4.65 -0.56 30.59
CA VAL A 206 -5.34 -1.73 31.15
C VAL A 206 -4.51 -2.98 30.90
N PRO A 207 -4.13 -3.76 31.94
CA PRO A 207 -3.45 -5.04 31.75
C PRO A 207 -4.41 -6.08 31.18
N GLY A 208 -3.87 -7.07 30.45
CA GLY A 208 -4.66 -8.19 29.90
C GLY A 208 -4.36 -8.44 28.43
N GLU A 209 -5.27 -9.12 27.74
CA GLU A 209 -5.26 -9.39 26.31
C GLU A 209 -6.31 -8.52 25.59
N ASP A 210 -6.16 -8.38 24.27
CA ASP A 210 -7.13 -7.69 23.41
C ASP A 210 -8.19 -8.69 22.92
N PHE A 211 -9.45 -8.30 23.04
CA PHE A 211 -10.62 -9.06 22.60
C PHE A 211 -11.46 -8.19 21.66
N CYS A 212 -11.90 -8.78 20.55
CA CYS A 212 -12.77 -8.14 19.58
C CYS A 212 -14.18 -8.73 19.73
N VAL A 213 -15.16 -7.86 19.95
CA VAL A 213 -16.57 -8.25 20.12
C VAL A 213 -17.39 -7.67 18.97
N ALA A 214 -17.74 -8.54 18.02
CA ALA A 214 -18.57 -8.24 16.88
C ALA A 214 -20.04 -8.28 17.25
N VAL A 215 -20.80 -7.26 16.84
CA VAL A 215 -22.22 -7.13 17.17
C VAL A 215 -23.06 -6.67 15.99
N LEU A 216 -24.32 -7.06 16.02
CA LEU A 216 -25.42 -6.44 15.30
C LEU A 216 -26.42 -5.93 16.33
N ALA A 217 -26.84 -4.68 16.20
CA ALA A 217 -27.85 -4.10 17.07
C ALA A 217 -29.00 -3.49 16.26
N ARG A 218 -30.18 -3.43 16.87
CA ARG A 218 -31.36 -2.78 16.32
C ARG A 218 -31.88 -1.76 17.30
N LYS A 219 -31.74 -0.47 16.96
CA LYS A 219 -32.21 0.66 17.79
C LYS A 219 -31.76 0.61 19.26
N GLY A 220 -30.52 0.20 19.49
CA GLY A 220 -29.88 0.09 20.79
C GLY A 220 -30.02 -1.27 21.46
N GLU A 221 -30.79 -2.19 20.89
CA GLU A 221 -30.95 -3.56 21.40
C GLU A 221 -30.02 -4.53 20.68
N LEU A 222 -29.36 -5.42 21.43
CA LEU A 222 -28.44 -6.42 20.88
C LEU A 222 -29.22 -7.50 20.12
N ALA A 223 -28.86 -7.72 18.84
CA ALA A 223 -29.49 -8.71 17.97
C ALA A 223 -28.58 -9.92 17.70
N ALA A 224 -27.28 -9.71 17.57
CA ALA A 224 -26.28 -10.76 17.43
C ALA A 224 -24.96 -10.33 18.09
N MET A 225 -24.23 -11.29 18.67
CA MET A 225 -22.95 -11.03 19.31
C MET A 225 -22.00 -12.22 19.12
N MET A 226 -20.73 -11.94 18.91
CA MET A 226 -19.66 -12.92 18.92
C MET A 226 -18.38 -12.26 19.44
N ALA A 227 -17.59 -12.98 20.23
CA ALA A 227 -16.27 -12.53 20.67
C ALA A 227 -15.17 -13.44 20.11
N TYR A 228 -14.03 -12.84 19.79
CA TYR A 228 -12.84 -13.56 19.39
C TYR A 228 -11.58 -12.82 19.86
N ARG A 229 -10.45 -13.53 19.93
CA ARG A 229 -9.13 -12.93 20.20
C ARG A 229 -8.16 -13.24 19.07
N ASN A 230 -7.16 -12.37 18.93
CA ASN A 230 -6.09 -12.55 17.94
C ASN A 230 -4.91 -13.28 18.61
N LEU A 231 -4.74 -14.57 18.30
CA LEU A 231 -3.62 -15.38 18.83
C LEU A 231 -2.27 -14.97 18.24
N THR A 232 -2.29 -14.45 17.01
CA THR A 232 -1.11 -13.93 16.34
C THR A 232 -1.51 -12.68 15.57
N THR A 233 -0.75 -11.60 15.71
CA THR A 233 -0.98 -10.34 15.00
C THR A 233 0.19 -10.07 14.05
N PHE A 234 -0.09 -9.49 12.89
CA PHE A 234 0.95 -9.05 11.96
C PHE A 234 0.76 -7.60 11.53
N PRO A 235 1.74 -6.70 11.79
CA PRO A 235 2.96 -6.93 12.58
C PRO A 235 2.67 -7.16 14.08
N ARG A 236 3.59 -7.84 14.80
CA ARG A 236 3.43 -8.15 16.24
C ARG A 236 3.10 -6.90 17.06
N LYS A 237 2.17 -7.03 18.02
CA LYS A 237 1.73 -6.00 19.00
C LYS A 237 0.92 -4.81 18.46
N ALA A 238 0.69 -4.70 17.15
CA ALA A 238 -0.13 -3.62 16.59
C ALA A 238 -0.93 -4.02 15.33
N GLY A 239 -0.83 -5.28 14.89
CA GLY A 239 -1.28 -5.74 13.59
C GLY A 239 -2.65 -6.43 13.52
N ALA A 240 -3.11 -6.71 12.31
CA ALA A 240 -4.31 -7.54 12.10
C ALA A 240 -4.08 -8.97 12.58
N GLY A 241 -5.13 -9.60 13.12
CA GLY A 241 -5.11 -11.02 13.47
C GLY A 241 -4.74 -11.90 12.28
N ALA A 242 -3.61 -12.58 12.36
CA ALA A 242 -3.20 -13.62 11.42
C ALA A 242 -3.88 -14.96 11.76
N VAL A 243 -4.07 -15.22 13.06
CA VAL A 243 -4.80 -16.37 13.62
C VAL A 243 -5.78 -15.85 14.65
N ARG A 244 -7.04 -16.27 14.52
CA ARG A 244 -8.15 -15.88 15.41
C ARG A 244 -8.72 -17.09 16.11
N GLU A 245 -9.20 -16.89 17.32
CA GLU A 245 -9.89 -17.90 18.11
C GLU A 245 -11.18 -17.34 18.70
N THR A 246 -12.28 -18.05 18.49
CA THR A 246 -13.58 -17.73 19.09
C THR A 246 -13.51 -17.91 20.60
N VAL A 247 -14.01 -16.93 21.36
CA VAL A 247 -14.10 -16.99 22.82
C VAL A 247 -15.52 -16.71 23.30
N ASP A 248 -15.78 -17.01 24.57
CA ASP A 248 -17.07 -16.71 25.17
C ASP A 248 -17.32 -15.19 25.18
N ALA A 249 -18.47 -14.79 24.65
CA ALA A 249 -18.88 -13.40 24.54
C ALA A 249 -19.62 -12.90 25.79
N GLU A 250 -20.08 -13.80 26.66
CA GLU A 250 -20.88 -13.47 27.83
C GLU A 250 -20.21 -12.46 28.79
N PRO A 251 -18.89 -12.52 29.06
CA PRO A 251 -18.23 -11.53 29.91
C PRO A 251 -18.35 -10.08 29.42
N PHE A 252 -18.57 -9.87 28.11
CA PHE A 252 -18.66 -8.55 27.49
C PHE A 252 -20.11 -8.05 27.34
N ARG A 253 -21.11 -8.95 27.46
CA ARG A 253 -22.52 -8.67 27.12
C ARG A 253 -23.05 -7.40 27.77
N GLN A 254 -22.90 -7.27 29.09
CA GLN A 254 -23.44 -6.13 29.82
C GLN A 254 -22.89 -4.80 29.31
N ALA A 255 -21.57 -4.72 29.11
CA ALA A 255 -20.91 -3.52 28.62
C ALA A 255 -21.33 -3.18 27.18
N VAL A 256 -21.48 -4.21 26.34
CA VAL A 256 -21.98 -4.10 24.96
C VAL A 256 -23.40 -3.54 24.96
N GLU A 257 -24.35 -4.18 25.65
CA GLU A 257 -25.75 -3.77 25.69
C GLU A 257 -25.91 -2.34 26.19
N GLN A 258 -25.15 -1.97 27.22
CA GLN A 258 -25.14 -0.60 27.76
C GLN A 258 -24.60 0.42 26.73
N ALA A 259 -23.54 0.08 25.99
CA ALA A 259 -22.98 0.95 24.95
C ALA A 259 -23.95 1.12 23.76
N LEU A 260 -24.60 0.03 23.34
CA LEU A 260 -25.60 0.05 22.26
C LEU A 260 -26.83 0.87 22.67
N ALA A 261 -27.35 0.68 23.88
CA ALA A 261 -28.49 1.42 24.40
C ALA A 261 -28.17 2.92 24.52
N ALA A 262 -27.01 3.27 25.06
CA ALA A 262 -26.60 4.67 25.25
C ALA A 262 -26.43 5.44 23.93
N THR A 263 -26.16 4.74 22.83
CA THR A 263 -25.97 5.33 21.49
C THR A 263 -27.18 5.18 20.58
N GLY A 264 -28.20 4.41 21.00
CA GLY A 264 -29.31 3.98 20.16
C GLY A 264 -28.83 3.25 18.89
N TRP A 265 -27.77 2.45 19.01
CA TRP A 265 -27.05 1.88 17.87
C TRP A 265 -27.94 1.03 16.96
N ASP A 266 -27.82 1.20 15.64
CA ASP A 266 -28.59 0.44 14.66
C ASP A 266 -27.68 0.01 13.52
N GLY A 267 -27.42 -1.28 13.38
CA GLY A 267 -26.44 -1.85 12.45
C GLY A 267 -25.28 -2.54 13.16
N LEU A 268 -24.20 -2.77 12.41
CA LEU A 268 -23.03 -3.50 12.91
C LEU A 268 -22.08 -2.62 13.72
N ALA A 269 -21.29 -3.23 14.59
CA ALA A 269 -20.10 -2.65 15.18
C ALA A 269 -19.10 -3.75 15.60
N GLU A 270 -17.83 -3.38 15.72
CA GLU A 270 -16.83 -4.16 16.45
C GLU A 270 -16.36 -3.33 17.65
N LEU A 271 -16.52 -3.89 18.85
CA LEU A 271 -16.08 -3.28 20.10
C LEU A 271 -14.82 -3.97 20.58
N ASP A 272 -13.77 -3.20 20.81
CA ASP A 272 -12.49 -3.73 21.30
C ASP A 272 -12.42 -3.58 22.82
N PHE A 273 -12.02 -4.65 23.48
CA PHE A 273 -11.89 -4.72 24.93
C PHE A 273 -10.49 -5.17 25.34
N ARG A 274 -10.02 -4.66 26.49
CA ARG A 274 -8.91 -5.28 27.23
C ARG A 274 -9.42 -6.02 28.46
N TRP A 275 -8.95 -7.24 28.65
CA TRP A 275 -9.35 -8.06 29.79
C TRP A 275 -8.27 -9.08 30.16
N SER A 276 -8.13 -9.38 31.45
CA SER A 276 -7.15 -10.37 31.93
C SER A 276 -7.57 -11.83 31.68
N GLY A 277 -8.83 -12.06 31.29
CA GLY A 277 -9.44 -13.39 31.19
C GLY A 277 -9.89 -13.99 32.53
N ARG A 278 -9.72 -13.26 33.64
CA ARG A 278 -10.11 -13.74 34.98
C ARG A 278 -11.51 -13.24 35.33
N ALA A 279 -12.36 -14.12 35.87
CA ALA A 279 -13.75 -13.82 36.18
C ALA A 279 -13.94 -12.65 37.18
N GLN A 280 -12.97 -12.41 38.07
CA GLN A 280 -13.00 -11.30 39.02
C GLN A 280 -12.67 -9.93 38.41
N ASP A 281 -12.05 -9.92 37.23
CA ASP A 281 -11.69 -8.69 36.53
C ASP A 281 -12.80 -8.33 35.53
N SER A 282 -13.14 -7.05 35.43
CA SER A 282 -14.15 -6.57 34.47
C SER A 282 -13.49 -6.19 33.14
N PRO A 283 -13.97 -6.68 31.98
CA PRO A 283 -13.49 -6.24 30.66
C PRO A 283 -13.64 -4.74 30.48
N LYS A 284 -12.61 -4.10 29.90
CA LYS A 284 -12.58 -2.65 29.69
C LYS A 284 -12.68 -2.30 28.21
N LEU A 285 -13.75 -1.61 27.84
CA LEU A 285 -13.96 -1.10 26.48
C LEU A 285 -12.89 -0.07 26.14
N ILE A 286 -12.20 -0.26 25.02
CA ILE A 286 -11.14 0.65 24.56
C ILE A 286 -11.49 1.38 23.25
N GLU A 287 -12.30 0.77 22.39
CA GLU A 287 -12.66 1.31 21.07
C GLU A 287 -14.00 0.73 20.58
N VAL A 288 -14.71 1.48 19.73
CA VAL A 288 -15.94 1.04 19.05
C VAL A 288 -15.83 1.44 17.59
N ASN A 289 -15.81 0.46 16.69
CA ASN A 289 -15.65 0.63 15.25
C ASN A 289 -17.00 0.47 14.54
N ALA A 290 -17.41 1.49 13.77
CA ALA A 290 -18.70 1.52 13.05
C ALA A 290 -18.66 0.86 11.67
N ARG A 291 -17.80 -0.14 11.47
CA ARG A 291 -17.47 -0.73 10.15
C ARG A 291 -17.25 -2.23 10.27
N PHE A 292 -17.15 -2.90 9.13
CA PHE A 292 -16.66 -4.28 9.10
C PHE A 292 -15.20 -4.36 9.56
N TRP A 293 -14.84 -5.55 10.02
CA TRP A 293 -13.55 -5.86 10.63
C TRP A 293 -12.83 -6.97 9.87
N ALA A 294 -11.51 -7.04 10.04
CA ALA A 294 -10.67 -8.00 9.34
C ALA A 294 -11.03 -9.47 9.68
N GLY A 295 -11.65 -9.70 10.84
CA GLY A 295 -12.14 -11.02 11.27
C GLY A 295 -13.51 -11.43 10.73
N ILE A 296 -14.07 -10.77 9.71
CA ILE A 296 -15.41 -11.09 9.19
C ILE A 296 -15.52 -12.53 8.65
N PHE A 297 -14.45 -13.06 8.04
CA PHE A 297 -14.39 -14.46 7.63
C PHE A 297 -14.50 -15.41 8.83
N HIS A 298 -13.78 -15.09 9.91
CA HIS A 298 -13.80 -15.88 11.14
C HIS A 298 -15.21 -15.98 11.73
N SER A 299 -15.96 -14.87 11.74
CA SER A 299 -17.31 -14.90 12.29
C SER A 299 -18.24 -15.77 11.46
N ILE A 300 -18.22 -15.62 10.13
CA ILE A 300 -19.08 -16.41 9.23
C ILE A 300 -18.79 -17.91 9.39
N GLN A 301 -17.51 -18.28 9.43
CA GLN A 301 -17.09 -19.69 9.50
C GLN A 301 -17.45 -20.38 10.80
N THR A 302 -17.43 -19.64 11.92
CA THR A 302 -17.52 -20.26 13.25
C THR A 302 -18.87 -20.06 13.92
N ALA A 303 -19.68 -19.07 13.51
CA ALA A 303 -20.89 -18.73 14.23
C ALA A 303 -21.90 -17.85 13.48
N VAL A 304 -21.49 -16.63 13.08
CA VAL A 304 -22.39 -15.52 12.76
C VAL A 304 -22.06 -14.88 11.42
N ASP A 305 -23.01 -14.94 10.51
CA ASP A 305 -22.96 -14.26 9.21
C ASP A 305 -23.49 -12.82 9.33
N PHE A 306 -22.70 -11.95 9.96
CA PHE A 306 -23.06 -10.54 10.12
C PHE A 306 -23.42 -9.80 8.82
N PRO A 307 -22.75 -10.03 7.67
CA PRO A 307 -23.15 -9.41 6.42
C PRO A 307 -24.59 -9.76 6.00
N TRP A 308 -24.96 -11.04 6.14
CA TRP A 308 -26.31 -11.50 5.84
C TRP A 308 -27.35 -10.92 6.81
N LEU A 309 -27.07 -10.97 8.12
CA LEU A 309 -27.98 -10.41 9.12
C LEU A 309 -28.16 -8.89 8.96
N LEU A 310 -27.09 -8.16 8.63
CA LEU A 310 -27.17 -6.73 8.33
C LEU A 310 -28.02 -6.47 7.08
N TYR A 311 -27.88 -7.28 6.04
CA TYR A 311 -28.74 -7.19 4.85
C TYR A 311 -30.21 -7.41 5.22
N GLN A 312 -30.55 -8.48 5.96
CA GLN A 312 -31.90 -8.76 6.45
C GLN A 312 -32.46 -7.58 7.25
N GLN A 313 -31.69 -7.06 8.21
CA GLN A 313 -32.08 -5.89 9.01
C GLN A 313 -32.38 -4.67 8.13
N THR A 314 -31.50 -4.39 7.17
CA THR A 314 -31.59 -3.20 6.31
C THR A 314 -32.83 -3.26 5.43
N ILE A 315 -33.16 -4.42 4.88
CA ILE A 315 -34.35 -4.58 4.05
C ILE A 315 -35.63 -4.66 4.89
N GLY A 316 -35.53 -4.87 6.20
CA GLY A 316 -36.65 -5.01 7.13
C GLY A 316 -37.18 -6.45 7.22
N ALA A 317 -36.39 -7.44 6.82
CA ALA A 317 -36.71 -8.85 6.97
C ALA A 317 -36.48 -9.32 8.42
N PRO A 318 -37.16 -10.39 8.86
CA PRO A 318 -36.79 -11.09 10.08
C PRO A 318 -35.33 -11.54 10.03
N LEU A 319 -34.64 -11.46 11.16
CA LEU A 319 -33.26 -11.94 11.28
C LEU A 319 -33.25 -13.45 11.44
N ASP A 320 -32.34 -14.11 10.74
CA ASP A 320 -32.09 -15.54 10.96
C ASP A 320 -31.60 -15.77 12.39
N LYS A 321 -31.96 -16.94 12.94
CA LYS A 321 -31.46 -17.34 14.25
C LYS A 321 -29.93 -17.52 14.17
N VAL A 322 -29.24 -16.83 15.07
CA VAL A 322 -27.79 -16.95 15.21
C VAL A 322 -27.48 -18.27 15.89
N GLY A 323 -26.58 -19.07 15.30
CA GLY A 323 -26.10 -20.31 15.91
C GLY A 323 -25.23 -20.03 17.15
N GLU A 324 -25.03 -21.05 17.99
CA GLU A 324 -24.09 -20.94 19.10
C GLU A 324 -22.65 -20.86 18.58
N PRO A 325 -21.86 -19.84 18.99
CA PRO A 325 -20.47 -19.76 18.56
C PRO A 325 -19.64 -20.95 19.02
N GLN A 326 -18.86 -21.51 18.10
CA GLN A 326 -17.96 -22.62 18.41
C GLN A 326 -16.74 -22.12 19.20
N ILE A 327 -16.82 -22.16 20.53
CA ILE A 327 -15.73 -21.70 21.41
C ILE A 327 -14.45 -22.51 21.14
N GLY A 328 -13.32 -21.81 20.97
CA GLY A 328 -12.03 -22.41 20.63
C GLY A 328 -11.83 -22.71 19.14
N ALA A 329 -12.84 -22.48 18.28
CA ALA A 329 -12.66 -22.59 16.83
C ALA A 329 -11.65 -21.56 16.34
N ARG A 330 -10.82 -21.95 15.37
CA ARG A 330 -9.73 -21.12 14.84
C ARG A 330 -9.83 -20.95 13.34
N THR A 331 -9.48 -19.77 12.86
CA THR A 331 -9.28 -19.50 11.43
C THR A 331 -7.99 -18.73 11.21
N LYS A 332 -7.48 -18.75 9.98
CA LYS A 332 -6.27 -18.02 9.59
C LYS A 332 -6.52 -17.12 8.38
N THR A 333 -5.76 -16.04 8.29
CA THR A 333 -5.72 -15.17 7.10
C THR A 333 -4.58 -15.64 6.18
N PRO A 334 -4.84 -16.08 4.93
CA PRO A 334 -3.84 -16.58 4.00
C PRO A 334 -2.71 -15.57 3.74
N GLY A 335 -1.48 -16.05 3.56
CA GLY A 335 -0.29 -15.22 3.26
C GLY A 335 0.30 -14.45 4.45
N VAL A 336 -0.55 -13.90 5.33
CA VAL A 336 -0.14 -13.24 6.58
C VAL A 336 0.38 -14.27 7.59
N TRP A 337 -0.27 -15.43 7.66
CA TRP A 337 0.19 -16.57 8.46
C TRP A 337 1.59 -17.05 8.07
N LEU A 338 1.94 -17.05 6.78
CA LEU A 338 3.26 -17.46 6.31
C LEU A 338 4.36 -16.49 6.79
N LEU A 339 4.05 -15.19 6.81
CA LEU A 339 4.95 -14.14 7.32
C LEU A 339 5.10 -14.21 8.85
N ALA A 340 4.00 -14.45 9.57
CA ALA A 340 4.02 -14.64 11.01
C ALA A 340 4.76 -15.93 11.44
N ALA A 341 4.58 -17.04 10.72
CA ALA A 341 5.28 -18.31 10.98
C ALA A 341 6.80 -18.18 10.78
N VAL A 342 7.24 -17.42 9.77
CA VAL A 342 8.66 -17.11 9.56
C VAL A 342 9.25 -16.28 10.71
N GLU A 343 8.47 -15.34 11.27
CA GLU A 343 8.88 -14.55 12.43
C GLU A 343 8.92 -15.38 13.73
N ASP A 344 8.01 -16.36 13.88
CA ASP A 344 7.93 -17.26 15.03
C ASP A 344 9.07 -18.27 15.08
N VAL A 345 9.44 -18.86 13.93
CA VAL A 345 10.60 -19.75 13.79
C VAL A 345 11.90 -19.00 14.09
N ALA A 346 12.01 -17.73 13.68
CA ALA A 346 13.16 -16.89 14.00
C ALA A 346 13.27 -16.54 15.50
N ALA A 347 12.15 -16.57 16.24
CA ALA A 347 12.08 -16.25 17.66
C ALA A 347 12.31 -17.46 18.59
N THR A 348 12.09 -18.68 18.12
CA THR A 348 12.08 -19.90 18.96
C THR A 348 13.34 -20.78 18.87
N ALA A 349 14.26 -20.54 17.94
CA ALA A 349 15.48 -21.33 17.81
C ALA A 349 16.66 -20.75 18.64
N PRO A 350 17.12 -21.40 19.73
CA PRO A 350 18.21 -20.91 20.59
C PRO A 350 19.59 -20.93 19.91
N GLN A 351 19.72 -21.63 18.78
CA GLN A 351 20.97 -21.80 18.02
C GLN A 351 21.35 -20.57 17.17
N LEU A 352 20.48 -19.54 17.11
CA LEU A 352 20.71 -18.33 16.31
C LEU A 352 21.57 -17.26 17.01
N SER A 353 21.93 -17.41 18.29
CA SER A 353 22.87 -16.48 18.94
C SER A 353 24.30 -16.64 18.39
N ALA A 354 24.75 -17.88 18.21
CA ALA A 354 26.05 -18.19 17.59
C ALA A 354 26.12 -17.71 16.13
N ALA A 355 25.00 -17.80 15.40
CA ALA A 355 24.92 -17.29 14.03
C ALA A 355 24.97 -15.75 13.99
N LYS A 356 24.40 -15.06 14.98
CA LYS A 356 24.45 -13.60 15.11
C LYS A 356 25.86 -13.07 15.39
N ASP A 357 26.65 -13.79 16.18
CA ASP A 357 28.02 -13.41 16.51
C ASP A 357 28.99 -13.73 15.37
N ALA A 358 28.79 -14.86 14.67
CA ALA A 358 29.45 -15.14 13.41
C ALA A 358 29.14 -14.07 12.35
N TRP A 359 27.88 -13.62 12.25
CA TRP A 359 27.49 -12.58 11.29
C TRP A 359 28.05 -11.20 11.69
N ARG A 360 28.15 -10.90 12.99
CA ARG A 360 28.78 -9.67 13.47
C ARG A 360 30.27 -9.64 13.12
N GLU A 361 30.97 -10.75 13.29
CA GLU A 361 32.40 -10.85 13.01
C GLU A 361 32.71 -10.81 11.50
N ILE A 362 31.90 -11.46 10.67
CA ILE A 362 32.01 -11.38 9.21
C ILE A 362 31.71 -9.95 8.74
N ARG A 363 30.69 -9.29 9.31
CA ARG A 363 30.35 -7.89 8.98
C ARG A 363 31.44 -6.93 9.43
N ARG A 364 32.09 -7.17 10.58
CA ARG A 364 33.22 -6.38 11.09
C ARG A 364 34.45 -6.49 10.18
N ARG A 365 34.81 -7.70 9.73
CA ARG A 365 35.95 -7.93 8.83
C ARG A 365 35.73 -7.42 7.40
N LEU A 366 34.49 -7.54 6.89
CA LEU A 366 34.09 -6.92 5.62
C LEU A 366 34.15 -5.40 5.68
N SER A 367 33.84 -4.81 6.84
CA SER A 367 33.96 -3.37 7.07
C SER A 367 35.41 -2.90 7.18
N ALA A 368 36.33 -3.79 7.56
CA ALA A 368 37.77 -3.54 7.67
C ALA A 368 38.57 -3.87 6.39
N GLY A 369 37.94 -4.44 5.36
CA GLY A 369 38.59 -4.71 4.06
C GLY A 369 39.48 -5.96 4.02
N GLU A 370 39.50 -6.77 5.08
CA GLU A 370 40.26 -8.03 5.10
C GLU A 370 39.47 -9.16 4.42
N LEU A 371 39.81 -9.47 3.18
CA LEU A 371 39.14 -10.50 2.36
C LEU A 371 39.81 -11.89 2.39
N SER A 372 41.00 -12.01 2.98
CA SER A 372 41.74 -13.29 3.05
C SER A 372 41.30 -14.14 4.24
N GLY A 373 40.70 -15.31 3.97
CA GLY A 373 40.34 -16.32 4.99
C GLY A 373 38.85 -16.60 5.17
N LEU A 374 37.98 -15.83 4.51
CA LEU A 374 36.51 -15.91 4.63
C LEU A 374 35.96 -17.33 4.36
N ARG A 375 36.58 -18.06 3.43
CA ARG A 375 36.20 -19.45 3.08
C ARG A 375 36.41 -20.44 4.24
N ARG A 376 37.44 -20.28 5.08
CA ARG A 376 37.70 -21.18 6.23
C ARG A 376 36.70 -20.96 7.36
N HIS A 377 36.19 -19.75 7.53
CA HIS A 377 35.18 -19.44 8.56
C HIS A 377 33.74 -19.73 8.09
N LEU A 378 33.47 -19.65 6.80
CA LEU A 378 32.23 -20.18 6.20
C LEU A 378 32.11 -21.70 6.38
N ALA A 379 33.22 -22.44 6.36
CA ALA A 379 33.26 -23.87 6.68
C ALA A 379 33.12 -24.18 8.18
N ALA A 380 33.47 -23.25 9.08
CA ALA A 380 33.16 -23.37 10.50
C ALA A 380 31.68 -23.09 10.80
N ALA A 381 31.00 -22.36 9.92
CA ALA A 381 29.56 -22.08 9.98
C ALA A 381 28.70 -23.22 9.41
N THR A 382 29.29 -24.29 8.86
CA THR A 382 28.58 -25.54 8.55
C THR A 382 28.50 -26.47 9.77
N GLY A 383 28.23 -25.89 10.94
CA GLY A 383 27.69 -26.57 12.11
C GLY A 383 26.18 -26.69 11.96
N VAL A 384 25.82 -27.61 11.08
CA VAL A 384 24.51 -27.89 10.53
C VAL A 384 23.87 -28.95 11.46
N ALA A 385 22.92 -28.55 12.32
CA ALA A 385 21.51 -28.91 12.07
C ALA A 385 21.17 -28.74 10.59
N SER A 386 20.78 -29.85 9.96
CA SER A 386 20.70 -29.96 8.51
C SER A 386 19.63 -29.09 7.91
N VAL A 387 19.90 -28.54 6.72
CA VAL A 387 18.88 -27.93 5.86
C VAL A 387 17.65 -28.85 5.74
N GLY A 388 17.82 -30.17 5.94
CA GLY A 388 16.74 -31.14 6.12
C GLY A 388 15.84 -30.88 7.33
N GLU A 389 16.38 -30.58 8.52
CA GLU A 389 15.58 -30.26 9.72
C GLU A 389 14.82 -28.94 9.58
N ILE A 390 15.41 -27.95 8.91
CA ILE A 390 14.72 -26.70 8.59
C ILE A 390 13.58 -26.98 7.61
N VAL A 391 13.81 -27.82 6.58
CA VAL A 391 12.79 -28.24 5.62
C VAL A 391 11.71 -29.10 6.27
N ASP A 392 12.04 -29.94 7.23
CA ASP A 392 11.10 -30.80 7.96
C ASP A 392 10.30 -30.00 9.00
N GLN A 393 10.89 -28.99 9.64
CA GLN A 393 10.14 -28.02 10.46
C GLN A 393 9.22 -27.14 9.60
N PHE A 394 9.67 -26.74 8.40
CA PHE A 394 8.84 -26.02 7.44
C PHE A 394 7.69 -26.89 6.92
N ARG A 395 7.94 -28.18 6.66
CA ARG A 395 6.91 -29.17 6.30
C ARG A 395 5.96 -29.48 7.46
N ALA A 396 6.45 -29.58 8.69
CA ALA A 396 5.62 -29.78 9.87
C ALA A 396 4.74 -28.55 10.16
N ALA A 397 5.25 -27.33 9.95
CA ALA A 397 4.46 -26.10 10.01
C ALA A 397 3.41 -26.02 8.90
N LEU A 398 3.76 -26.43 7.67
CA LEU A 398 2.81 -26.58 6.55
C LEU A 398 1.76 -27.68 6.83
N ALA A 399 2.15 -28.80 7.45
CA ALA A 399 1.26 -29.89 7.84
C ALA A 399 0.31 -29.49 8.99
N HIS A 400 0.78 -28.69 9.96
CA HIS A 400 -0.07 -28.09 10.99
C HIS A 400 -1.01 -27.01 10.44
N GLY A 401 -0.61 -26.32 9.37
CA GLY A 401 -1.42 -25.29 8.71
C GLY A 401 -2.49 -25.82 7.75
N GLN A 402 -2.44 -27.08 7.34
CA GLN A 402 -3.39 -27.68 6.38
C GLN A 402 -4.77 -27.99 6.98
N SER A 403 -4.95 -27.94 8.31
CA SER A 403 -6.21 -28.29 8.97
C SER A 403 -7.08 -27.11 9.42
N VAL A 404 -6.67 -25.86 9.15
CA VAL A 404 -7.39 -24.65 9.59
C VAL A 404 -7.97 -23.89 8.38
N PRO A 405 -9.29 -23.66 8.32
CA PRO A 405 -9.93 -22.92 7.23
C PRO A 405 -9.37 -21.50 7.05
N ASP A 406 -9.33 -21.05 5.79
CA ASP A 406 -8.85 -19.73 5.41
C ASP A 406 -9.70 -19.09 4.31
N GLU A 407 -9.51 -17.79 4.07
CA GLU A 407 -10.36 -17.00 3.17
C GLU A 407 -10.37 -17.50 1.71
N PHE A 408 -9.49 -18.45 1.35
CA PHE A 408 -9.42 -19.08 0.02
C PHE A 408 -9.78 -20.57 0.02
N SER A 409 -9.98 -21.21 1.18
CA SER A 409 -10.14 -22.67 1.27
C SER A 409 -11.50 -23.21 0.85
N ASP A 410 -12.52 -22.35 0.73
CA ASP A 410 -13.93 -22.76 0.56
C ASP A 410 -14.50 -22.53 -0.85
N ASP A 411 -13.69 -22.18 -1.86
CA ASP A 411 -14.22 -21.70 -3.15
C ASP A 411 -13.69 -22.49 -4.36
N ASP A 412 -14.60 -23.13 -5.11
CA ASP A 412 -14.39 -23.61 -6.49
C ASP A 412 -14.31 -22.42 -7.46
N ASP A 413 -13.50 -21.40 -7.15
CA ASP A 413 -13.24 -20.25 -8.03
C ASP A 413 -11.74 -20.16 -8.33
N PRO A 414 -11.29 -20.75 -9.46
CA PRO A 414 -9.87 -20.83 -9.81
C PRO A 414 -9.22 -19.46 -10.07
N LEU A 415 -10.01 -18.39 -10.24
CA LEU A 415 -9.52 -17.05 -10.52
C LEU A 415 -9.24 -16.23 -9.24
N ILE A 416 -9.68 -16.68 -8.07
CA ILE A 416 -9.43 -15.97 -6.80
C ILE A 416 -7.95 -16.03 -6.40
N GLY A 417 -7.22 -17.07 -6.82
CA GLY A 417 -5.76 -17.12 -6.70
C GLY A 417 -5.05 -15.98 -7.45
N LEU A 418 -5.62 -15.48 -8.55
CA LEU A 418 -5.11 -14.28 -9.25
C LEU A 418 -5.40 -12.99 -8.46
N GLY A 419 -6.52 -12.92 -7.73
CA GLY A 419 -6.83 -11.84 -6.79
C GLY A 419 -5.86 -11.79 -5.59
N ALA A 420 -5.50 -12.94 -5.03
CA ALA A 420 -4.46 -13.05 -3.99
C ALA A 420 -3.07 -12.64 -4.51
N LEU A 421 -2.72 -13.06 -5.74
CA LEU A 421 -1.53 -12.60 -6.45
C LEU A 421 -1.60 -11.10 -6.75
N PHE A 422 -2.78 -10.52 -6.97
CA PHE A 422 -2.96 -9.08 -7.14
C PHE A 422 -2.74 -8.31 -5.83
N VAL A 423 -3.27 -8.80 -4.70
CA VAL A 423 -2.99 -8.26 -3.35
C VAL A 423 -1.50 -8.35 -3.05
N LEU A 424 -0.86 -9.53 -3.25
CA LEU A 424 0.58 -9.71 -3.13
C LEU A 424 1.39 -8.82 -4.11
N SER A 425 0.90 -8.62 -5.34
CA SER A 425 1.53 -7.71 -6.30
C SER A 425 1.38 -6.25 -5.88
N SER A 426 0.26 -5.89 -5.22
CA SER A 426 -0.01 -4.58 -4.64
C SER A 426 0.92 -4.32 -3.45
N LEU A 427 1.15 -5.31 -2.59
CA LEU A 427 2.17 -5.30 -1.52
C LEU A 427 3.57 -5.00 -2.06
N VAL A 428 3.96 -5.69 -3.14
CA VAL A 428 5.26 -5.52 -3.81
C VAL A 428 5.35 -4.18 -4.57
N LYS A 429 4.23 -3.65 -5.09
CA LYS A 429 4.12 -2.43 -5.90
C LYS A 429 4.04 -1.14 -5.07
N HIS A 430 3.53 -1.21 -3.84
CA HIS A 430 3.30 -0.06 -2.95
C HIS A 430 4.26 -0.02 -1.75
N GLY A 431 4.97 -1.12 -1.45
CA GLY A 431 5.90 -1.19 -0.31
C GLY A 431 5.22 -0.96 1.04
N LYS A 432 3.89 -1.14 1.07
CA LYS A 432 3.00 -1.01 2.21
C LYS A 432 1.93 -2.07 2.04
N LEU A 433 1.51 -2.65 3.16
CA LEU A 433 0.35 -3.53 3.18
C LEU A 433 -0.92 -2.70 2.89
N PRO A 434 -2.08 -3.32 2.57
CA PRO A 434 -3.37 -2.64 2.69
C PRO A 434 -3.47 -1.93 4.06
N ASP A 435 -4.23 -0.85 4.20
CA ASP A 435 -4.36 -0.13 5.49
C ASP A 435 -4.86 -1.06 6.62
N GLU A 436 -5.52 -2.17 6.26
CA GLU A 436 -5.98 -3.26 7.11
C GLU A 436 -4.88 -4.20 7.59
N LEU A 437 -3.70 -4.16 6.98
CA LEU A 437 -2.55 -5.04 7.25
C LEU A 437 -1.28 -4.25 7.60
N THR A 438 -1.18 -2.96 7.24
CA THR A 438 -0.05 -2.10 7.65
C THR A 438 -0.41 -1.31 8.89
N TYR A 439 0.13 -1.78 10.01
CA TYR A 439 0.14 -1.06 11.27
C TYR A 439 1.60 -0.76 11.64
N GLU A 440 2.11 0.40 11.23
CA GLU A 440 3.43 0.86 11.68
C GLU A 440 3.29 1.56 13.03
N ALA A 441 3.61 0.86 14.13
CA ALA A 441 4.02 1.51 15.37
C ALA A 441 5.37 2.19 15.12
N LYS A 442 5.38 3.51 14.96
CA LYS A 442 6.62 4.29 14.76
C LYS A 442 7.38 4.44 16.08
N ALA A 443 8.15 3.43 16.44
CA ALA A 443 9.34 3.61 17.26
C ALA A 443 10.53 3.92 16.33
N GLU A 444 10.58 5.16 15.82
CA GLU A 444 11.76 5.80 15.18
C GLU A 444 11.30 7.17 14.63
N MET A 445 10.96 8.10 15.53
CA MET A 445 10.45 9.42 15.15
C MET A 445 11.02 10.55 16.00
N ILE A 446 12.34 10.60 16.17
CA ILE A 446 13.02 11.76 16.80
C ILE A 446 14.01 12.46 15.84
N GLU A 447 14.57 11.81 14.82
CA GLU A 447 15.60 12.47 13.98
C GLU A 447 15.11 13.09 12.66
N VAL A 448 13.89 12.80 12.20
CA VAL A 448 13.44 13.19 10.84
C VAL A 448 12.56 14.45 10.80
N VAL A 449 12.16 14.98 11.95
CA VAL A 449 11.26 16.15 12.03
C VAL A 449 11.90 17.43 11.45
N ALA A 450 13.22 17.49 11.30
CA ALA A 450 13.89 18.67 10.75
C ALA A 450 13.76 18.87 9.21
N ARG A 451 13.14 17.96 8.44
CA ARG A 451 13.13 18.06 6.95
C ARG A 451 11.81 17.74 6.23
N LYS A 452 10.65 17.85 6.87
CA LYS A 452 9.37 17.57 6.19
C LYS A 452 8.82 18.80 5.44
N GLY A 453 8.91 18.74 4.11
CA GLY A 453 8.12 19.55 3.20
C GLY A 453 8.11 18.95 1.78
N ARG A 454 6.94 18.46 1.34
CA ARG A 454 6.55 17.98 -0.01
C ARG A 454 6.81 16.49 -0.33
N GLY A 455 5.76 15.82 -0.84
CA GLY A 455 5.74 14.38 -1.19
C GLY A 455 6.69 13.99 -2.33
N ARG A 456 6.75 12.69 -2.64
CA ARG A 456 7.65 12.13 -3.69
C ARG A 456 7.46 12.85 -5.05
N PRO A 457 8.55 13.30 -5.73
CA PRO A 457 8.48 13.85 -7.09
C PRO A 457 7.93 12.82 -8.08
N THR A 458 7.09 13.27 -9.01
CA THR A 458 6.48 12.49 -10.09
C THR A 458 7.38 12.56 -11.32
N ILE A 459 7.79 11.41 -11.85
CA ILE A 459 8.66 11.32 -13.02
C ILE A 459 7.88 10.67 -14.16
N GLY A 460 7.68 11.39 -15.26
CA GLY A 460 7.10 10.85 -16.48
C GLY A 460 8.09 9.94 -17.20
N VAL A 461 7.65 8.82 -17.76
CA VAL A 461 8.49 7.90 -18.55
C VAL A 461 7.83 7.66 -19.90
N THR A 462 8.50 8.05 -20.98
CA THR A 462 8.00 7.82 -22.35
C THR A 462 8.25 6.38 -22.79
N LEU A 463 7.21 5.73 -23.29
CA LEU A 463 7.22 4.32 -23.71
C LEU A 463 6.32 4.12 -24.93
N PRO A 464 6.49 3.04 -25.72
CA PRO A 464 5.57 2.73 -26.81
C PRO A 464 4.20 2.29 -26.25
N ASP A 465 3.17 2.33 -27.08
CA ASP A 465 1.80 1.95 -26.67
C ASP A 465 1.67 0.45 -26.34
N ARG A 466 2.48 -0.42 -26.97
CA ARG A 466 2.50 -1.88 -26.75
C ARG A 466 3.94 -2.39 -26.71
N GLY A 467 4.21 -3.43 -25.92
CA GLY A 467 5.45 -4.24 -26.04
C GLY A 467 6.54 -4.10 -24.97
N ASP A 468 6.47 -3.15 -24.02
CA ASP A 468 7.61 -2.84 -23.12
C ASP A 468 7.34 -3.02 -21.61
N THR A 469 6.66 -4.10 -21.22
CA THR A 469 6.32 -4.34 -19.79
C THR A 469 7.58 -4.48 -18.91
N LEU A 470 8.61 -5.19 -19.37
CA LEU A 470 9.84 -5.40 -18.60
C LEU A 470 10.68 -4.12 -18.44
N PRO A 471 11.01 -3.36 -19.53
CA PRO A 471 11.68 -2.06 -19.40
C PRO A 471 10.91 -1.08 -18.51
N TRP A 472 9.57 -1.06 -18.61
CA TRP A 472 8.72 -0.24 -17.75
C TRP A 472 8.89 -0.58 -16.26
N LEU A 473 8.84 -1.87 -15.91
CA LEU A 473 9.02 -2.31 -14.53
C LEU A 473 10.42 -1.98 -13.99
N ALA A 474 11.47 -2.17 -14.80
CA ALA A 474 12.84 -1.82 -14.44
C ALA A 474 12.99 -0.30 -14.18
N MET A 475 12.45 0.53 -15.08
CA MET A 475 12.48 1.99 -14.95
C MET A 475 11.69 2.46 -13.72
N LYS A 476 10.50 1.89 -13.52
CA LYS A 476 9.65 2.19 -12.35
C LYS A 476 10.36 1.84 -11.04
N LEU A 477 11.01 0.68 -10.97
CA LEU A 477 11.79 0.25 -9.81
C LEU A 477 12.98 1.18 -9.56
N ALA A 478 13.72 1.56 -10.61
CA ALA A 478 14.88 2.45 -10.51
C ALA A 478 14.51 3.84 -9.95
N ILE A 479 13.42 4.44 -10.45
CA ILE A 479 12.88 5.72 -9.98
C ILE A 479 12.36 5.60 -8.54
N TRP A 480 11.71 4.49 -8.20
CA TRP A 480 11.19 4.25 -6.85
C TRP A 480 12.30 4.11 -5.81
N LEU A 481 13.38 3.37 -6.12
CA LEU A 481 14.57 3.25 -5.27
C LEU A 481 15.28 4.59 -5.07
N ALA A 482 15.17 5.50 -6.04
CA ALA A 482 15.66 6.87 -5.96
C ALA A 482 14.74 7.82 -5.17
N GLY A 483 13.55 7.37 -4.76
CA GLY A 483 12.59 8.16 -3.97
C GLY A 483 11.58 8.96 -4.79
N GLY A 484 11.42 8.67 -6.09
CA GLY A 484 10.43 9.26 -6.99
C GLY A 484 9.23 8.34 -7.25
N ARG A 485 8.24 8.85 -8.00
CA ARG A 485 7.06 8.11 -8.46
C ARG A 485 7.01 8.13 -9.99
N ALA A 486 7.17 6.98 -10.64
CA ALA A 486 7.11 6.89 -12.10
C ALA A 486 5.66 6.86 -12.60
N VAL A 487 5.36 7.60 -13.67
CA VAL A 487 4.10 7.54 -14.44
C VAL A 487 4.39 7.29 -15.91
N ARG A 488 3.57 6.48 -16.56
CA ARG A 488 3.74 6.14 -17.98
C ARG A 488 3.17 7.26 -18.86
N VAL A 489 3.89 7.60 -19.92
CA VAL A 489 3.49 8.54 -20.96
C VAL A 489 3.61 7.82 -22.30
N THR A 490 2.50 7.69 -23.04
CA THR A 490 2.48 7.07 -24.37
C THR A 490 1.66 7.93 -25.34
N ALA A 491 1.77 7.67 -26.65
CA ALA A 491 1.08 8.45 -27.66
C ALA A 491 -0.45 8.37 -27.53
N LYS A 492 -0.99 7.21 -27.10
CA LYS A 492 -2.44 7.02 -26.85
C LYS A 492 -2.93 7.52 -25.49
N ALA A 493 -2.02 7.78 -24.56
CA ALA A 493 -2.35 8.29 -23.22
C ALA A 493 -1.45 9.49 -22.89
N PRO A 494 -1.57 10.61 -23.63
CA PRO A 494 -0.79 11.80 -23.37
C PRO A 494 -1.13 12.34 -21.97
N ARG A 495 -0.12 12.86 -21.28
CA ARG A 495 -0.30 13.56 -20.01
C ARG A 495 0.02 15.03 -20.18
N ASP A 496 -0.54 15.85 -19.30
CA ASP A 496 -0.16 17.26 -19.21
C ASP A 496 1.26 17.39 -18.63
N PRO A 497 2.22 18.03 -19.33
CA PRO A 497 3.57 18.27 -18.82
C PRO A 497 3.67 18.96 -17.47
N ARG A 498 2.63 19.71 -17.07
CA ARG A 498 2.55 20.38 -15.76
C ARG A 498 2.28 19.42 -14.60
N THR A 499 1.95 18.16 -14.89
CA THR A 499 1.62 17.14 -13.89
C THR A 499 2.81 16.26 -13.51
N ILE A 500 3.98 16.49 -14.10
CA ILE A 500 5.23 15.77 -13.80
C ILE A 500 6.32 16.76 -13.34
N ASP A 501 7.18 16.27 -12.46
CA ASP A 501 8.27 17.03 -11.83
C ASP A 501 9.64 16.71 -12.47
N GLY A 502 9.69 15.71 -13.35
CA GLY A 502 10.85 15.30 -14.14
C GLY A 502 10.45 14.30 -15.22
N LEU A 503 11.31 14.08 -16.21
CA LEU A 503 10.99 13.27 -17.39
C LEU A 503 12.11 12.29 -17.72
N VAL A 504 11.74 11.07 -18.08
CA VAL A 504 12.63 10.04 -18.62
C VAL A 504 12.18 9.68 -20.02
N PHE A 505 13.06 9.81 -21.00
CA PHE A 505 12.85 9.21 -22.32
C PHE A 505 13.35 7.77 -22.30
N GLY A 506 12.44 6.81 -22.45
CA GLY A 506 12.77 5.39 -22.41
C GLY A 506 13.52 4.91 -23.66
N GLY A 507 14.09 3.71 -23.58
CA GLY A 507 14.64 3.01 -24.75
C GLY A 507 13.55 2.56 -25.74
N GLY A 508 13.94 1.94 -26.86
CA GLY A 508 12.98 1.40 -27.85
C GLY A 508 13.55 1.33 -29.25
N SER A 509 12.66 1.25 -30.25
CA SER A 509 12.97 1.20 -31.68
C SER A 509 13.72 2.44 -32.18
N ASP A 510 14.38 2.31 -33.33
CA ASP A 510 15.20 3.36 -33.94
C ASP A 510 14.40 4.66 -34.18
N ILE A 511 15.09 5.79 -34.13
CA ILE A 511 14.50 7.10 -34.46
C ILE A 511 14.35 7.21 -35.98
N TYR A 512 13.24 7.80 -36.43
CA TYR A 512 12.94 7.92 -37.85
C TYR A 512 13.99 8.81 -38.57
N PRO A 513 14.72 8.30 -39.58
CA PRO A 513 15.94 8.95 -40.07
C PRO A 513 15.78 10.34 -40.68
N LEU A 514 14.61 10.64 -41.25
CA LEU A 514 14.35 11.97 -41.82
C LEU A 514 14.38 13.10 -40.77
N THR A 515 14.25 12.77 -39.48
CA THR A 515 14.36 13.75 -38.39
C THR A 515 15.79 14.26 -38.15
N PHE A 516 16.80 13.60 -38.73
CA PHE A 516 18.22 13.96 -38.60
C PHE A 516 18.99 13.81 -39.93
N GLU A 517 18.30 14.01 -41.07
CA GLU A 517 18.88 13.98 -42.42
C GLU A 517 19.42 12.59 -42.85
N GLY A 518 18.99 11.50 -42.21
CA GLY A 518 19.32 10.12 -42.56
C GLY A 518 18.34 9.48 -43.55
N ARG A 519 18.69 8.28 -44.06
CA ARG A 519 17.82 7.49 -44.96
C ARG A 519 17.09 6.36 -44.21
N PRO A 520 15.78 6.15 -44.41
CA PRO A 520 15.04 5.02 -43.82
C PRO A 520 15.65 3.66 -44.16
N LYS A 521 15.62 2.70 -43.23
CA LYS A 521 15.99 1.31 -43.47
C LYS A 521 14.84 0.59 -44.18
N ASP A 522 15.14 -0.14 -45.25
CA ASP A 522 14.14 -0.94 -45.97
C ASP A 522 13.51 -1.99 -45.04
N GLY A 523 12.18 -2.08 -45.03
CA GLY A 523 11.42 -3.05 -44.23
C GLY A 523 11.38 -2.78 -42.72
N TYR A 524 11.99 -1.72 -42.20
CA TYR A 524 11.96 -1.39 -40.77
C TYR A 524 10.72 -0.58 -40.38
N ARG A 525 10.01 -1.00 -39.33
CA ARG A 525 8.81 -0.30 -38.83
C ARG A 525 9.18 0.69 -37.72
N TYR A 526 9.12 1.97 -38.05
CA TYR A 526 9.35 3.07 -37.10
C TYR A 526 8.08 3.41 -36.30
N ASP A 527 8.25 3.82 -35.04
CA ASP A 527 7.19 4.35 -34.19
C ASP A 527 7.13 5.89 -34.29
N LEU A 528 6.48 6.38 -35.34
CA LEU A 528 6.39 7.81 -35.64
C LEU A 528 5.57 8.56 -34.58
N ALA A 529 4.46 7.98 -34.13
CA ALA A 529 3.59 8.60 -33.11
C ALA A 529 4.32 8.81 -31.78
N ARG A 530 5.16 7.85 -31.37
CA ARG A 530 6.04 8.02 -30.21
C ARG A 530 7.12 9.07 -30.48
N GLY A 531 7.69 9.10 -31.69
CA GLY A 531 8.65 10.12 -32.11
C GLY A 531 8.10 11.54 -31.93
N ASP A 532 6.91 11.82 -32.47
CA ASP A 532 6.27 13.14 -32.40
C ASP A 532 5.93 13.54 -30.97
N MET A 533 5.38 12.60 -30.19
CA MET A 533 5.13 12.80 -28.77
C MET A 533 6.43 13.16 -28.04
N GLU A 534 7.48 12.37 -28.22
CA GLU A 534 8.75 12.60 -27.52
C GLU A 534 9.42 13.92 -27.92
N ALA A 535 9.34 14.32 -29.20
CA ALA A 535 9.78 15.63 -29.64
C ALA A 535 9.02 16.76 -28.93
N SER A 536 7.69 16.68 -28.89
CA SER A 536 6.83 17.64 -28.18
C SER A 536 7.18 17.73 -26.68
N TRP A 537 7.33 16.58 -26.02
CA TRP A 537 7.72 16.49 -24.62
C TRP A 537 9.13 17.03 -24.35
N GLY A 538 10.08 16.81 -25.25
CA GLY A 538 11.45 17.30 -25.12
C GLY A 538 11.51 18.82 -25.24
N LEU A 539 10.75 19.40 -26.17
CA LEU A 539 10.60 20.85 -26.31
C LEU A 539 9.90 21.47 -25.09
N ALA A 540 8.82 20.85 -24.60
CA ALA A 540 8.12 21.30 -23.40
C ALA A 540 9.01 21.22 -22.15
N ALA A 541 9.73 20.11 -21.95
CA ALA A 541 10.69 19.95 -20.86
C ALA A 541 11.81 20.99 -20.93
N ARG A 542 12.29 21.32 -22.15
CA ARG A 542 13.25 22.42 -22.35
C ARG A 542 12.67 23.76 -21.93
N ARG A 543 11.43 24.08 -22.33
CA ARG A 543 10.77 25.36 -22.01
C ARG A 543 10.50 25.53 -20.51
N HIS A 544 10.08 24.46 -19.85
CA HIS A 544 9.68 24.48 -18.44
C HIS A 544 10.81 24.15 -17.45
N GLY A 545 12.03 23.90 -17.94
CA GLY A 545 13.17 23.61 -17.08
C GLY A 545 13.06 22.28 -16.33
N LEU A 546 12.33 21.31 -16.87
CA LEU A 546 12.18 20.00 -16.23
C LEU A 546 13.51 19.24 -16.23
N PRO A 547 13.85 18.55 -15.13
CA PRO A 547 14.92 17.56 -15.10
C PRO A 547 14.65 16.42 -16.08
N VAL A 548 15.62 16.13 -16.97
CA VAL A 548 15.47 15.11 -18.02
C VAL A 548 16.59 14.07 -17.98
N LEU A 549 16.19 12.80 -18.09
CA LEU A 549 17.08 11.67 -18.37
C LEU A 549 16.67 10.97 -19.69
N GLY A 550 17.56 10.92 -20.68
CA GLY A 550 17.37 10.10 -21.87
C GLY A 550 18.07 8.76 -21.73
N VAL A 551 17.38 7.64 -21.99
CA VAL A 551 17.92 6.28 -21.89
C VAL A 551 17.87 5.61 -23.25
N CYS A 552 19.02 5.11 -23.72
CA CYS A 552 19.18 4.47 -25.03
C CYS A 552 18.62 5.37 -26.16
N ARG A 553 17.53 4.97 -26.82
CA ARG A 553 16.76 5.79 -27.77
C ARG A 553 16.46 7.18 -27.24
N GLY A 554 16.13 7.31 -25.96
CA GLY A 554 15.86 8.61 -25.35
C GLY A 554 17.04 9.58 -25.45
N ALA A 555 18.27 9.11 -25.27
CA ALA A 555 19.46 9.95 -25.42
C ALA A 555 19.67 10.42 -26.87
N GLN A 556 19.38 9.53 -27.83
CA GLN A 556 19.40 9.86 -29.25
C GLN A 556 18.35 10.92 -29.59
N MET A 557 17.14 10.80 -29.03
CA MET A 557 16.06 11.77 -29.22
C MET A 557 16.43 13.15 -28.67
N LEU A 558 17.02 13.22 -27.47
CA LEU A 558 17.51 14.49 -26.92
C LEU A 558 18.57 15.16 -27.82
N ASN A 559 19.40 14.36 -28.49
CA ASN A 559 20.38 14.85 -29.45
C ASN A 559 19.73 15.39 -30.72
N VAL A 560 18.79 14.64 -31.30
CA VAL A 560 18.05 15.02 -32.53
C VAL A 560 17.23 16.28 -32.32
N ILE A 561 16.52 16.42 -31.18
CA ILE A 561 15.78 17.65 -30.82
C ILE A 561 16.71 18.88 -30.74
N ALA A 562 17.99 18.67 -30.46
CA ALA A 562 19.00 19.73 -30.43
C ALA A 562 19.69 19.95 -31.80
N GLY A 563 19.26 19.28 -32.88
CA GLY A 563 19.84 19.39 -34.22
C GLY A 563 21.08 18.53 -34.46
N GLY A 564 21.31 17.52 -33.60
CA GLY A 564 22.37 16.53 -33.78
C GLY A 564 21.99 15.40 -34.74
N THR A 565 22.98 14.61 -35.17
CA THR A 565 22.82 13.49 -36.10
C THR A 565 23.12 12.15 -35.43
N LEU A 566 22.70 11.04 -36.05
CA LEU A 566 22.94 9.68 -35.59
C LEU A 566 23.61 8.83 -36.67
N HIS A 567 24.50 7.93 -36.27
CA HIS A 567 24.92 6.79 -37.07
C HIS A 567 23.77 5.77 -37.14
N MET A 568 23.43 5.34 -38.35
CA MET A 568 22.33 4.42 -38.63
C MET A 568 22.60 2.97 -38.22
N ASP A 569 23.87 2.60 -38.21
CA ASP A 569 24.39 1.34 -37.72
C ASP A 569 25.78 1.57 -37.08
N LEU A 570 26.28 0.56 -36.37
CA LEU A 570 27.59 0.61 -35.71
C LEU A 570 28.67 -0.15 -36.50
N SER A 571 28.39 -0.57 -37.74
CA SER A 571 29.27 -1.45 -38.53
C SER A 571 30.63 -0.82 -38.82
N SER A 572 30.70 0.51 -38.85
CA SER A 572 31.93 1.28 -39.03
C SER A 572 32.84 1.35 -37.79
N PHE A 573 32.39 0.87 -36.63
CA PHE A 573 33.16 0.91 -35.38
C PHE A 573 33.77 -0.46 -35.04
N GLN A 574 35.09 -0.52 -34.88
CA GLN A 574 35.78 -1.75 -34.43
C GLN A 574 35.25 -2.21 -33.05
N GLY A 575 34.96 -3.51 -32.94
CA GLY A 575 34.49 -4.14 -31.71
C GLY A 575 33.04 -3.83 -31.32
N ALA A 576 32.22 -3.37 -32.26
CA ALA A 576 30.78 -3.14 -32.10
C ALA A 576 29.95 -4.43 -32.30
N ASP A 577 30.48 -5.59 -31.87
CA ASP A 577 29.76 -6.87 -31.97
C ASP A 577 28.45 -6.78 -31.18
N LEU A 578 27.33 -6.79 -31.91
CA LEU A 578 25.99 -6.84 -31.34
C LEU A 578 25.73 -8.28 -30.89
N THR A 579 25.32 -8.47 -29.64
CA THR A 579 24.98 -9.80 -29.12
C THR A 579 23.67 -10.28 -29.74
N PRO A 580 23.61 -11.49 -30.34
CA PRO A 580 22.41 -11.99 -31.01
C PRO A 580 21.28 -12.41 -30.05
N ASN A 581 21.56 -12.56 -28.74
CA ASN A 581 20.64 -13.08 -27.74
C ASN A 581 20.11 -12.01 -26.78
N TRP A 582 18.83 -12.10 -26.41
CA TRP A 582 18.15 -11.10 -25.59
C TRP A 582 18.56 -11.04 -24.11
N TRP A 583 19.26 -12.05 -23.58
CA TRP A 583 19.73 -12.10 -22.18
C TRP A 583 21.18 -11.63 -21.98
N GLU A 584 22.04 -11.77 -23.00
CA GLU A 584 23.47 -11.42 -22.93
C GLU A 584 23.75 -9.95 -22.62
N PRO A 585 22.91 -8.97 -22.99
CA PRO A 585 23.13 -7.59 -22.60
C PRO A 585 22.95 -7.29 -21.10
N LEU A 586 22.43 -8.24 -20.32
CA LEU A 586 22.43 -8.17 -18.85
C LEU A 586 23.83 -8.48 -18.26
N THR A 587 24.70 -9.16 -19.02
CA THR A 587 25.99 -9.67 -18.57
C THR A 587 27.19 -8.98 -19.24
N VAL A 588 27.07 -8.59 -20.51
CA VAL A 588 28.13 -7.91 -21.28
C VAL A 588 28.25 -6.45 -20.84
N ARG A 589 29.46 -6.05 -20.44
CA ARG A 589 29.74 -4.69 -19.95
C ARG A 589 31.00 -4.14 -20.58
N LYS A 590 30.93 -2.94 -21.19
CA LYS A 590 32.10 -2.24 -21.73
C LYS A 590 32.49 -1.05 -20.86
N PRO A 591 33.79 -0.76 -20.71
CA PRO A 591 34.25 0.43 -20.00
C PRO A 591 34.08 1.67 -20.85
N VAL A 592 33.45 2.71 -20.31
CA VAL A 592 33.38 4.04 -20.91
C VAL A 592 34.18 5.03 -20.08
N LYS A 593 34.87 5.95 -20.76
CA LYS A 593 35.59 7.05 -20.13
C LYS A 593 34.67 8.24 -19.98
N LEU A 594 34.54 8.73 -18.75
CA LEU A 594 33.74 9.90 -18.43
C LEU A 594 34.60 11.17 -18.59
N ARG A 595 33.99 12.21 -19.16
CA ARG A 595 34.65 13.51 -19.30
C ARG A 595 34.86 14.11 -17.91
N LYS A 596 36.09 14.55 -17.62
CA LYS A 596 36.40 15.25 -16.37
C LYS A 596 35.51 16.49 -16.23
N ARG A 597 34.98 16.71 -15.03
CA ARG A 597 34.03 17.80 -14.70
C ARG A 597 32.66 17.71 -15.39
N SER A 598 32.32 16.60 -16.05
CA SER A 598 30.93 16.35 -16.45
C SER A 598 30.05 16.12 -15.23
N ARG A 599 28.77 16.46 -15.34
CA ARG A 599 27.79 16.18 -14.28
C ARG A 599 27.66 14.67 -14.07
N LEU A 600 27.67 13.89 -15.14
CA LEU A 600 27.65 12.43 -15.03
C LEU A 600 28.84 11.89 -14.21
N ALA A 601 30.06 12.38 -14.43
CA ALA A 601 31.23 12.00 -13.64
C ALA A 601 31.10 12.40 -12.16
N ALA A 602 30.53 13.58 -11.88
CA ALA A 602 30.28 14.04 -10.51
C ALA A 602 29.25 13.14 -9.79
N ILE A 603 28.17 12.74 -10.49
CA ILE A 603 27.14 11.87 -9.94
C ILE A 603 27.68 10.48 -9.59
N VAL A 604 28.48 9.88 -10.49
CA VAL A 604 28.99 8.51 -10.28
C VAL A 604 30.26 8.46 -9.43
N GLY A 605 30.95 9.60 -9.26
CA GLY A 605 32.19 9.72 -8.49
C GLY A 605 33.37 8.93 -9.08
N LYS A 606 33.37 8.69 -10.40
CA LYS A 606 34.40 7.92 -11.11
C LYS A 606 34.72 8.55 -12.47
N ASP A 607 35.90 8.25 -12.99
CA ASP A 607 36.34 8.63 -14.35
C ASP A 607 36.06 7.54 -15.40
N ARG A 608 35.71 6.34 -14.95
CA ARG A 608 35.31 5.19 -15.78
C ARG A 608 34.03 4.55 -15.25
N LEU A 609 33.15 4.17 -16.18
CA LEU A 609 31.88 3.52 -15.89
C LEU A 609 31.72 2.26 -16.74
N MET A 610 31.13 1.21 -16.18
CA MET A 610 30.80 0.00 -16.94
C MET A 610 29.34 0.05 -17.36
N VAL A 611 29.09 -0.12 -18.66
CA VAL A 611 27.76 0.02 -19.26
C VAL A 611 27.39 -1.19 -20.12
N ASN A 612 26.09 -1.47 -20.24
CA ASN A 612 25.56 -2.43 -21.20
C ASN A 612 25.34 -1.76 -22.56
N ILE A 613 25.43 -2.54 -23.64
CA ILE A 613 25.27 -2.04 -25.01
C ILE A 613 24.16 -2.84 -25.67
N ILE A 614 23.06 -2.16 -25.97
CA ILE A 614 21.84 -2.75 -26.55
C ILE A 614 21.38 -1.97 -27.81
N HIS A 615 21.85 -0.74 -27.98
CA HIS A 615 21.51 0.13 -29.10
C HIS A 615 22.16 -0.28 -30.43
N GLN A 616 21.41 -0.08 -31.52
CA GLN A 616 21.88 -0.28 -32.90
C GLN A 616 22.26 1.03 -33.60
N GLN A 617 21.81 2.18 -33.06
CA GLN A 617 22.17 3.53 -33.50
C GLN A 617 23.06 4.20 -32.45
N ALA A 618 23.96 5.09 -32.87
CA ALA A 618 24.75 5.92 -31.96
C ALA A 618 24.71 7.40 -32.36
N ILE A 619 24.89 8.29 -31.38
CA ILE A 619 25.10 9.72 -31.65
C ILE A 619 26.37 9.93 -32.46
N ASP A 620 26.22 10.61 -33.60
CA ASP A 620 27.29 11.02 -34.51
C ASP A 620 27.72 12.47 -34.19
N ARG A 621 26.96 13.46 -34.68
CA ARG A 621 27.13 14.87 -34.33
C ARG A 621 26.25 15.24 -33.15
N VAL A 622 26.87 15.83 -32.14
CA VAL A 622 26.14 16.34 -30.98
C VAL A 622 25.41 17.63 -31.32
N GLY A 623 24.13 17.73 -30.94
CA GLY A 623 23.30 18.90 -31.18
C GLY A 623 23.70 20.14 -30.36
N ALA A 624 23.14 21.29 -30.71
CA ALA A 624 23.48 22.57 -30.11
C ALA A 624 23.20 22.61 -28.59
N GLY A 625 24.15 23.16 -27.85
CA GLY A 625 24.09 23.29 -26.38
C GLY A 625 24.39 22.01 -25.60
N LEU A 626 24.56 20.87 -26.27
CA LEU A 626 24.91 19.61 -25.64
C LEU A 626 26.42 19.37 -25.69
N VAL A 627 26.94 18.66 -24.68
CA VAL A 627 28.34 18.25 -24.62
C VAL A 627 28.45 16.75 -24.39
N VAL A 628 29.51 16.13 -24.92
CA VAL A 628 29.79 14.72 -24.66
C VAL A 628 30.28 14.54 -23.21
N ALA A 629 29.58 13.67 -22.48
CA ALA A 629 29.86 13.32 -21.09
C ALA A 629 30.58 11.97 -20.96
N ALA A 630 30.37 11.03 -21.90
CA ALA A 630 31.06 9.73 -21.89
C ALA A 630 31.36 9.24 -23.32
N ARG A 631 32.50 8.56 -23.50
CA ARG A 631 32.86 7.88 -24.75
C ARG A 631 33.45 6.50 -24.47
N GLU A 632 33.22 5.57 -25.39
CA GLU A 632 33.97 4.32 -25.48
C GLU A 632 35.39 4.55 -26.04
N PRO A 633 36.32 3.59 -25.82
CA PRO A 633 37.65 3.63 -26.41
C PRO A 633 37.65 3.72 -27.95
N ASN A 634 36.65 3.12 -28.61
CA ASN A 634 36.49 3.14 -30.07
C ASN A 634 35.81 4.42 -30.59
N GLY A 635 35.53 5.41 -29.73
CA GLY A 635 35.01 6.72 -30.11
C GLY A 635 33.49 6.88 -30.00
N ILE A 636 32.74 5.79 -29.84
CA ILE A 636 31.27 5.83 -29.69
C ILE A 636 30.89 6.70 -28.47
N ILE A 637 30.02 7.67 -28.70
CA ILE A 637 29.47 8.53 -27.63
C ILE A 637 28.54 7.67 -26.79
N GLN A 638 28.69 7.66 -25.47
CA GLN A 638 27.82 6.88 -24.57
C GLN A 638 26.99 7.73 -23.63
N ALA A 639 27.37 9.00 -23.46
CA ALA A 639 26.53 9.96 -22.76
C ALA A 639 26.74 11.38 -23.27
N ILE A 640 25.66 12.16 -23.24
CA ILE A 640 25.60 13.59 -23.52
C ILE A 640 24.92 14.30 -22.36
N GLU A 641 25.23 15.58 -22.14
CA GLU A 641 24.55 16.40 -21.14
C GLU A 641 24.42 17.84 -21.61
N ASP A 642 23.42 18.56 -21.09
CA ASP A 642 23.31 20.02 -21.23
C ASP A 642 23.85 20.67 -19.95
N PRO A 643 25.02 21.34 -20.01
CA PRO A 643 25.64 21.94 -18.82
C PRO A 643 24.87 23.18 -18.34
N SER A 644 24.04 23.82 -19.16
CA SER A 644 23.31 25.04 -18.79
C SER A 644 22.05 24.74 -17.95
N ARG A 645 21.66 23.47 -17.81
CA ARG A 645 20.45 23.04 -17.10
C ARG A 645 20.79 22.33 -15.80
N PRO A 646 19.93 22.32 -14.77
CA PRO A 646 20.19 21.63 -13.50
C PRO A 646 20.38 20.11 -13.62
N PHE A 647 19.57 19.46 -14.46
CA PHE A 647 19.71 18.04 -14.77
C PHE A 647 19.16 17.75 -16.17
N TRP A 648 20.06 17.47 -17.12
CA TRP A 648 19.71 17.11 -18.48
C TRP A 648 20.80 16.18 -19.02
N ILE A 649 20.57 14.88 -18.94
CA ILE A 649 21.56 13.85 -19.25
C ILE A 649 20.93 12.83 -20.18
N GLY A 650 21.61 12.48 -21.27
CA GLY A 650 21.29 11.34 -22.12
C GLY A 650 22.36 10.27 -22.01
N VAL A 651 21.99 9.03 -21.79
CA VAL A 651 22.88 7.86 -21.80
C VAL A 651 22.43 6.85 -22.85
N GLN A 652 23.35 6.35 -23.68
CA GLN A 652 23.03 5.39 -24.75
C GLN A 652 22.98 3.92 -24.28
N TYR A 653 23.09 3.71 -22.97
CA TYR A 653 22.99 2.42 -22.29
C TYR A 653 21.76 2.38 -21.38
N HIS A 654 21.50 1.23 -20.75
CA HIS A 654 20.32 0.97 -19.91
C HIS A 654 20.68 0.89 -18.41
N PRO A 655 20.81 2.03 -17.69
CA PRO A 655 21.11 2.06 -16.26
C PRO A 655 20.02 1.38 -15.40
N GLU A 656 18.77 1.35 -15.86
CA GLU A 656 17.62 0.72 -15.20
C GLU A 656 17.79 -0.80 -15.06
N LEU A 657 18.53 -1.44 -15.97
CA LEU A 657 18.86 -2.87 -15.91
C LEU A 657 20.08 -3.14 -15.01
N MET A 658 20.76 -2.10 -14.55
CA MET A 658 22.01 -2.20 -13.77
C MET A 658 21.89 -1.62 -12.36
N ILE A 659 20.67 -1.50 -11.83
CA ILE A 659 20.40 -0.95 -10.49
C ILE A 659 21.03 -1.73 -9.34
N TYR A 660 21.55 -2.95 -9.54
CA TYR A 660 22.36 -3.66 -8.55
C TYR A 660 23.71 -2.95 -8.28
N ARG A 661 24.19 -2.11 -9.20
CA ARG A 661 25.40 -1.30 -9.03
C ARG A 661 25.07 0.09 -8.48
N LYS A 662 25.84 0.52 -7.46
CA LYS A 662 25.68 1.82 -6.79
C LYS A 662 25.74 3.00 -7.77
N THR A 663 26.64 2.95 -8.76
CA THR A 663 26.85 4.05 -9.73
C THR A 663 25.61 4.35 -10.57
N HIS A 664 24.87 3.31 -10.97
CA HIS A 664 23.66 3.49 -11.78
C HIS A 664 22.46 3.92 -10.94
N ARG A 665 22.38 3.50 -9.67
CA ARG A 665 21.40 4.04 -8.71
C ARG A 665 21.61 5.53 -8.42
N GLN A 666 22.86 6.00 -8.40
CA GLN A 666 23.17 7.41 -8.19
C GLN A 666 22.62 8.30 -9.31
N LEU A 667 22.58 7.82 -10.56
CA LEU A 667 22.01 8.55 -11.69
C LEU A 667 20.51 8.83 -11.50
N PHE A 668 19.73 7.81 -11.10
CA PHE A 668 18.31 7.99 -10.79
C PHE A 668 18.08 8.85 -9.55
N ARG A 669 18.92 8.71 -8.52
CA ARG A 669 18.86 9.57 -7.33
C ARG A 669 19.05 11.03 -7.68
N ALA A 670 20.05 11.36 -8.50
CA ALA A 670 20.31 12.72 -8.94
C ALA A 670 19.16 13.31 -9.78
N LEU A 671 18.50 12.51 -10.62
CA LEU A 671 17.28 12.92 -11.35
C LEU A 671 16.15 13.29 -10.37
N VAL A 672 15.88 12.44 -9.38
CA VAL A 672 14.80 12.65 -8.41
C VAL A 672 15.09 13.82 -7.49
N GLU A 673 16.35 14.02 -7.09
CA GLU A 673 16.78 15.19 -6.32
C GLU A 673 16.56 16.48 -7.11
N ALA A 674 16.99 16.52 -8.38
CA ALA A 674 16.72 17.67 -9.25
C ALA A 674 15.22 17.96 -9.43
N ALA A 675 14.38 16.92 -9.53
CA ALA A 675 12.92 17.05 -9.61
C ALA A 675 12.31 17.60 -8.31
N ARG A 676 12.90 17.23 -7.16
CA ARG A 676 12.49 17.74 -5.85
C ARG A 676 12.85 19.23 -5.69
N ASP A 677 14.03 19.62 -6.16
CA ASP A 677 14.51 21.00 -6.09
C ASP A 677 13.74 21.91 -7.06
N GLY A 678 13.40 21.40 -8.25
CA GLY A 678 12.52 22.09 -9.21
C GLY A 678 11.15 22.40 -8.63
N ARG A 679 10.59 21.48 -7.83
CA ARG A 679 9.35 21.71 -7.05
C ARG A 679 9.47 22.81 -6.01
N ALA A 680 10.66 23.10 -5.49
CA ALA A 680 10.87 24.05 -4.40
C ALA A 680 10.86 25.50 -4.89
N ARG A 681 11.11 25.75 -6.19
CA ARG A 681 11.06 27.08 -6.79
C ARG A 681 9.62 27.40 -7.22
N PRO A 682 8.97 28.44 -6.67
CA PRO A 682 7.70 28.91 -7.21
C PRO A 682 7.94 29.31 -8.67
N SER A 683 7.07 28.86 -9.59
CA SER A 683 7.05 29.43 -10.93
C SER A 683 6.75 30.91 -10.81
N GLU A 684 7.74 31.78 -11.05
CA GLU A 684 7.47 33.18 -11.36
C GLU A 684 6.48 33.18 -12.53
N LYS A 685 5.30 33.76 -12.28
CA LYS A 685 4.27 33.95 -13.30
C LYS A 685 4.90 34.77 -14.42
N MET A 686 4.82 34.27 -15.64
CA MET A 686 5.09 35.02 -16.86
C MET A 686 3.87 34.91 -17.77
#